data_AF-A0A9P7VBV7-F1
#
_entry.id   AF-A0A9P7VBV7-F1
#
_cell.length_a   1.000
_cell.length_b   1.000
_cell.length_c   1.000
_cell.angle_alpha   90.00
_cell.angle_beta   90.00
_cell.angle_gamma   90.00
#
_symmetry.space_group_name_H-M   'P 1'
#
loop_
_entity.id
_entity.type
_entity.pdbx_description
1 polymer ?
#
loop_
_entity_poly.entity_id
_entity_poly.type
_entity_poly.pdbx_seq_one_letter_code
_entity_poly.pdbx_strand_id
1 'polypeptide(L)'
;MSYVYESNEDSEDTFKQYEIREGIVFLVDVTPSVVVVNEGTSQLYEILAAINDLMSELIITMPKTGIGIYLYNCTTAKDNKVNVKPINSVPHAYKLFGLADLNIHNMKLLNDFLDDHRNGLIDINKAFIPDDPSKKLSGFDPAVLPKLLTKLMGELNKKSKYNLKKVVWFTSNDNPLLGDEKHKESMWRIINDYSQNYYYIDPIFLDKFDPSLGEKLPFDMSIYQDIFINTNYLNNRKRRAQVDDDDDSDGKKKRNDYLSSNSRGFKDLLYDGLSANSNKFKSTTITKQIRASIFRLKEIKRIVFNCNLILSDGEETGGNLGCTVKGYSIYNHESIRRTKHVYPHLEHLKPIYLDTVLIKESLGDPLELPPKHHKKSQRQREEEASVMKGLELPKEKVIYFNDEQVSFMKSSIFDNRMKENNTESLDDNNDEDDNEMKTNVSLSYAPYLKLLGFRDISNFQPYYNLVPPIFVTADLDNGLRSYSLGGGYSNSFKTFSALYQQCLKLKKFALVFGPYKRNATPCLYGMIPSLLTFPSDLRFPEGFLMVRLPWLEDVRSLPNDYIDQGTAYSSSDNELVGKFKELINHFSMDAIEPKEFPNPALNYFYLIMKYNLLQMDITECDLTVEDKLKEILLNNRQLIMNDDTILDLIKDIKLHLVQELNDMPSLVPSNVKKSKLQVQKTFSTENLSPDEIIQSCFKHQDWKQSTVAMLKSFAKLKSIVVDGKTKQAFIDAISNYLEGGI
;
A
#
# COMPACT_ATOMS: atom_id res chain seq x y z
N MET A 1 24.58 -19.98 -33.24
CA MET A 1 23.25 -19.54 -33.71
C MET A 1 23.02 -18.14 -33.17
N SER A 2 23.08 -17.17 -34.06
CA SER A 2 23.00 -15.73 -33.79
C SER A 2 21.60 -15.34 -33.33
N TYR A 3 21.51 -14.81 -32.11
CA TYR A 3 20.30 -14.14 -31.63
C TYR A 3 20.28 -12.74 -32.24
N VAL A 4 19.39 -12.53 -33.19
CA VAL A 4 19.08 -11.21 -33.76
C VAL A 4 18.39 -10.40 -32.67
N TYR A 5 19.01 -9.30 -32.27
CA TYR A 5 18.39 -8.24 -31.50
C TYR A 5 17.48 -7.45 -32.44
N GLU A 6 16.16 -7.68 -32.38
CA GLU A 6 15.20 -6.70 -32.88
C GLU A 6 15.06 -5.60 -31.83
N SER A 7 15.67 -4.46 -32.14
CA SER A 7 15.46 -3.17 -31.50
C SER A 7 14.02 -2.73 -31.74
N ASN A 8 13.14 -3.00 -30.76
CA ASN A 8 11.84 -2.32 -30.66
C ASN A 8 12.06 -0.95 -30.01
N GLU A 9 12.55 -0.01 -30.79
CA GLU A 9 12.23 1.40 -30.59
C GLU A 9 10.80 1.62 -31.11
N ASP A 10 10.05 2.51 -30.45
CA ASP A 10 8.66 2.91 -30.79
C ASP A 10 7.52 2.04 -30.24
N SER A 11 7.29 2.13 -28.92
CA SER A 11 5.97 1.87 -28.34
C SER A 11 5.49 3.11 -27.59
N GLU A 12 4.50 3.84 -28.13
CA GLU A 12 3.68 4.73 -27.32
C GLU A 12 3.07 3.90 -26.16
N ASP A 13 3.49 4.27 -24.96
CA ASP A 13 3.29 3.51 -23.74
C ASP A 13 1.81 3.40 -23.35
N THR A 14 1.14 2.34 -23.81
CA THR A 14 0.12 1.68 -22.99
C THR A 14 0.72 1.47 -21.61
N PHE A 15 0.05 1.94 -20.55
CA PHE A 15 0.51 1.90 -19.14
C PHE A 15 1.20 0.56 -18.79
N LYS A 16 2.50 0.45 -19.07
CA LYS A 16 3.36 -0.59 -18.54
C LYS A 16 3.60 -0.11 -17.14
N GLN A 17 2.81 -0.63 -16.19
CA GLN A 17 3.17 -0.52 -14.80
C GLN A 17 4.59 -1.10 -14.70
N TYR A 18 5.60 -0.22 -14.67
CA TYR A 18 6.99 -0.62 -14.58
C TYR A 18 7.08 -1.46 -13.32
N GLU A 19 7.25 -2.77 -13.50
CA GLU A 19 7.46 -3.66 -12.38
C GLU A 19 8.73 -3.17 -11.67
N ILE A 20 8.56 -2.67 -10.45
CA ILE A 20 9.70 -2.22 -9.64
C ILE A 20 10.55 -3.46 -9.36
N ARG A 21 11.77 -3.47 -9.90
CA ARG A 21 12.78 -4.48 -9.70
C ARG A 21 13.93 -3.84 -8.98
N GLU A 22 13.94 -4.03 -7.67
CA GLU A 22 14.97 -3.48 -6.82
C GLU A 22 16.20 -4.39 -6.80
N GLY A 23 17.39 -3.81 -6.85
CA GLY A 23 18.66 -4.48 -6.60
C GLY A 23 19.30 -3.89 -5.36
N ILE A 24 19.40 -4.68 -4.30
CA ILE A 24 19.97 -4.29 -3.00
C ILE A 24 21.34 -4.95 -2.85
N VAL A 25 22.36 -4.15 -2.66
CA VAL A 25 23.71 -4.61 -2.35
C VAL A 25 23.99 -4.29 -0.89
N PHE A 26 24.22 -5.32 -0.09
CA PHE A 26 24.70 -5.19 1.29
C PHE A 26 26.23 -5.17 1.28
N LEU A 27 26.79 -4.03 1.69
CA LEU A 27 28.22 -3.83 1.84
C LEU A 27 28.54 -3.72 3.33
N VAL A 28 29.28 -4.68 3.88
CA VAL A 28 29.60 -4.75 5.31
C VAL A 28 31.10 -4.56 5.54
N ASP A 29 31.45 -3.54 6.31
CA ASP A 29 32.79 -3.30 6.83
C ASP A 29 33.05 -4.23 8.03
N VAL A 30 34.02 -5.13 7.89
CA VAL A 30 34.33 -6.09 8.95
C VAL A 30 35.44 -5.51 9.83
N THR A 31 35.04 -4.75 10.84
CA THR A 31 35.95 -4.19 11.84
C THR A 31 36.01 -5.07 13.09
N PRO A 32 37.02 -4.89 13.97
CA PRO A 32 37.06 -5.60 15.26
C PRO A 32 35.77 -5.44 16.06
N SER A 33 35.20 -4.23 16.14
CA SER A 33 33.97 -3.96 16.89
C SER A 33 32.73 -4.68 16.35
N VAL A 34 32.64 -4.92 15.04
CA VAL A 34 31.51 -5.61 14.40
C VAL A 34 31.51 -7.12 14.68
N VAL A 35 32.71 -7.66 14.91
CA VAL A 35 32.95 -9.08 15.18
C VAL A 35 32.84 -9.43 16.67
N VAL A 36 33.08 -8.46 17.56
CA VAL A 36 32.92 -8.67 19.02
C VAL A 36 31.46 -9.01 19.35
N VAL A 37 31.29 -10.02 20.21
CA VAL A 37 29.99 -10.40 20.77
C VAL A 37 29.63 -9.42 21.88
N ASN A 38 28.49 -8.76 21.74
CA ASN A 38 27.96 -7.86 22.77
C ASN A 38 26.46 -8.17 23.01
N GLU A 39 26.02 -8.15 24.27
CA GLU A 39 24.65 -8.51 24.66
C GLU A 39 24.19 -9.88 24.09
N GLY A 40 25.10 -10.85 24.00
CA GLY A 40 24.80 -12.24 23.60
C GLY A 40 24.98 -12.57 22.11
N THR A 41 25.10 -11.59 21.20
CA THR A 41 25.35 -11.83 19.76
C THR A 41 26.36 -10.82 19.17
N SER A 42 27.01 -11.14 18.05
CA SER A 42 27.83 -10.16 17.33
C SER A 42 27.00 -9.33 16.37
N GLN A 43 27.45 -8.11 16.07
CA GLN A 43 26.78 -7.25 15.08
C GLN A 43 26.82 -7.90 13.69
N LEU A 44 27.93 -8.57 13.34
CA LEU A 44 28.04 -9.29 12.07
C LEU A 44 26.98 -10.40 11.93
N TYR A 45 26.80 -11.20 12.98
CA TYR A 45 25.77 -12.24 12.99
C TYR A 45 24.37 -11.63 12.86
N GLU A 46 24.08 -10.57 13.62
CA GLU A 46 22.78 -9.91 13.57
C GLU A 46 22.47 -9.30 12.19
N ILE A 47 23.46 -8.73 11.50
CA ILE A 47 23.32 -8.24 10.12
C ILE A 47 22.97 -9.40 9.18
N LEU A 48 23.73 -10.50 9.21
CA LEU A 48 23.51 -11.65 8.32
C LEU A 48 22.19 -12.36 8.61
N ALA A 49 21.82 -12.52 9.88
CA ALA A 49 20.54 -13.07 10.31
C ALA A 49 19.37 -12.18 9.85
N ALA A 50 19.47 -10.87 10.03
CA ALA A 50 18.44 -9.94 9.56
C ALA A 50 18.32 -9.91 8.03
N ILE A 51 19.42 -10.07 7.28
CA ILE A 51 19.35 -10.22 5.82
C ILE A 51 18.66 -11.53 5.44
N ASN A 52 18.92 -12.65 6.14
CA ASN A 52 18.24 -13.93 5.88
C ASN A 52 16.73 -13.86 6.10
N ASP A 53 16.30 -13.19 7.18
CA ASP A 53 14.88 -12.97 7.44
C ASP A 53 14.26 -12.04 6.40
N LEU A 54 14.97 -10.97 6.00
CA LEU A 54 14.53 -10.08 4.92
C LEU A 54 14.36 -10.85 3.61
N MET A 55 15.28 -11.76 3.25
CA MET A 55 15.15 -12.61 2.08
C MET A 55 13.87 -13.47 2.14
N SER A 56 13.57 -14.00 3.32
CA SER A 56 12.37 -14.81 3.58
C SER A 56 11.07 -13.99 3.48
N GLU A 57 11.08 -12.72 3.84
CA GLU A 57 9.94 -11.80 3.69
C GLU A 57 9.79 -11.28 2.25
N LEU A 58 10.91 -11.02 1.58
CA LEU A 58 10.92 -10.52 0.20
C LEU A 58 10.51 -11.61 -0.79
N ILE A 59 10.74 -12.90 -0.52
CA ILE A 59 10.22 -13.94 -1.43
C ILE A 59 8.69 -13.99 -1.44
N ILE A 60 8.05 -13.62 -0.33
CA ILE A 60 6.60 -13.52 -0.19
C ILE A 60 6.07 -12.28 -0.92
N THR A 61 6.70 -11.13 -0.67
CA THR A 61 6.17 -9.82 -1.09
C THR A 61 6.70 -9.34 -2.45
N MET A 62 7.96 -9.62 -2.77
CA MET A 62 8.71 -9.12 -3.93
C MET A 62 9.81 -10.10 -4.42
N PRO A 63 9.46 -11.25 -5.01
CA PRO A 63 10.42 -12.30 -5.38
C PRO A 63 11.40 -11.89 -6.49
N LYS A 64 11.17 -10.79 -7.19
CA LYS A 64 12.05 -10.27 -8.26
C LYS A 64 13.10 -9.28 -7.76
N THR A 65 13.20 -9.08 -6.44
CA THR A 65 14.24 -8.27 -5.83
C THR A 65 15.58 -9.00 -5.91
N GLY A 66 16.62 -8.28 -6.33
CA GLY A 66 17.99 -8.75 -6.37
C GLY A 66 18.71 -8.46 -5.06
N ILE A 67 19.48 -9.42 -4.55
CA ILE A 67 20.29 -9.25 -3.33
C ILE A 67 21.72 -9.72 -3.60
N GLY A 68 22.68 -8.97 -3.11
CA GLY A 68 24.10 -9.35 -3.07
C GLY A 68 24.73 -8.95 -1.74
N ILE A 69 25.66 -9.76 -1.22
CA ILE A 69 26.33 -9.54 0.07
C ILE A 69 27.84 -9.52 -0.13
N TYR A 70 28.47 -8.41 0.25
CA TYR A 70 29.89 -8.12 0.10
C TYR A 70 30.48 -7.71 1.45
N LEU A 71 31.64 -8.27 1.77
CA LEU A 71 32.39 -8.06 3.00
C LEU A 71 33.76 -7.49 2.62
N TYR A 72 34.26 -6.51 3.36
CA TYR A 72 35.59 -5.95 3.12
C TYR A 72 36.33 -5.62 4.42
N ASN A 73 37.64 -5.34 4.30
CA ASN A 73 38.57 -5.16 5.43
C ASN A 73 38.67 -6.41 6.31
N CYS A 74 38.67 -7.60 5.70
CA CYS A 74 38.91 -8.83 6.43
C CYS A 74 39.77 -9.80 5.65
N THR A 75 40.26 -10.82 6.34
CA THR A 75 40.84 -12.03 5.77
C THR A 75 40.05 -13.25 6.23
N THR A 76 39.91 -14.24 5.37
CA THR A 76 39.28 -15.51 5.74
C THR A 76 40.29 -16.41 6.45
N ALA A 77 39.92 -16.96 7.61
CA ALA A 77 40.76 -17.93 8.31
C ALA A 77 40.98 -19.19 7.44
N LYS A 78 42.23 -19.64 7.29
CA LYS A 78 42.59 -20.81 6.44
C LYS A 78 41.96 -22.12 6.89
N ASP A 79 41.64 -22.24 8.18
CA ASP A 79 41.14 -23.48 8.80
C ASP A 79 39.61 -23.59 8.78
N ASN A 80 38.90 -22.48 8.55
CA ASN A 80 37.45 -22.49 8.45
C ASN A 80 37.06 -22.67 6.97
N LYS A 81 36.38 -23.77 6.64
CA LYS A 81 35.87 -24.10 5.29
C LYS A 81 34.72 -23.16 4.85
N VAL A 82 34.92 -21.85 4.91
CA VAL A 82 33.89 -20.87 4.60
C VAL A 82 33.79 -20.71 3.08
N ASN A 83 32.61 -20.98 2.51
CA ASN A 83 32.33 -20.85 1.08
C ASN A 83 32.16 -19.38 0.65
N VAL A 84 33.20 -18.56 0.80
CA VAL A 84 33.21 -17.15 0.36
C VAL A 84 34.15 -16.98 -0.83
N LYS A 85 33.75 -16.17 -1.81
CA LYS A 85 34.55 -15.94 -3.02
C LYS A 85 35.31 -14.61 -2.89
N PRO A 86 36.64 -14.57 -3.11
CA PRO A 86 37.36 -13.30 -3.15
C PRO A 86 36.89 -12.47 -4.34
N ILE A 87 36.98 -11.14 -4.22
CA ILE A 87 36.64 -10.22 -5.30
C ILE A 87 37.87 -10.01 -6.17
N ASN A 88 37.77 -10.36 -7.46
CA ASN A 88 38.87 -10.20 -8.40
C ASN A 88 39.42 -8.78 -8.38
N SER A 89 40.74 -8.67 -8.17
CA SER A 89 41.50 -7.41 -8.18
C SER A 89 41.22 -6.45 -7.00
N VAL A 90 40.51 -6.91 -5.97
CA VAL A 90 40.33 -6.16 -4.71
C VAL A 90 40.77 -7.06 -3.55
N PRO A 91 41.97 -6.85 -2.98
CA PRO A 91 42.46 -7.66 -1.88
C PRO A 91 41.63 -7.35 -0.61
N HIS A 92 41.58 -8.30 0.34
CA HIS A 92 40.84 -8.15 1.61
C HIS A 92 39.32 -7.85 1.43
N ALA A 93 38.76 -8.21 0.28
CA ALA A 93 37.35 -8.08 -0.02
C ALA A 93 36.78 -9.38 -0.60
N TYR A 94 35.63 -9.79 -0.05
CA TYR A 94 34.99 -11.06 -0.35
C TYR A 94 33.51 -10.84 -0.64
N LYS A 95 32.92 -11.75 -1.40
CA LYS A 95 31.48 -11.81 -1.62
C LYS A 95 30.95 -13.17 -1.18
N LEU A 96 29.87 -13.15 -0.41
CA LEU A 96 29.13 -14.36 -0.09
C LEU A 96 28.41 -14.84 -1.36
N PHE A 97 27.68 -13.93 -1.99
CA PHE A 97 27.16 -14.06 -3.36
C PHE A 97 26.95 -12.69 -3.99
N GLY A 98 27.07 -12.63 -5.32
CA GLY A 98 26.88 -11.40 -6.09
C GLY A 98 25.41 -11.06 -6.34
N LEU A 99 25.16 -9.90 -6.93
CA LEU A 99 23.80 -9.40 -7.16
C LEU A 99 23.01 -10.30 -8.13
N ALA A 100 22.04 -11.01 -7.59
CA ALA A 100 21.14 -11.90 -8.32
C ALA A 100 19.74 -11.84 -7.72
N ASP A 101 18.72 -12.22 -8.51
CA ASP A 101 17.34 -12.31 -8.01
C ASP A 101 17.29 -13.32 -6.86
N LEU A 102 16.37 -13.11 -5.92
CA LEU A 102 16.09 -14.07 -4.86
C LEU A 102 15.99 -15.47 -5.42
N ASN A 103 16.89 -16.33 -4.97
CA ASN A 103 17.02 -17.69 -5.46
C ASN A 103 17.36 -18.62 -4.30
N ILE A 104 16.93 -19.87 -4.47
CA ILE A 104 17.04 -20.92 -3.45
C ILE A 104 18.50 -21.18 -3.10
N HIS A 105 19.42 -21.11 -4.07
CA HIS A 105 20.83 -21.37 -3.85
C HIS A 105 21.47 -20.36 -2.89
N ASN A 106 21.26 -19.06 -3.12
CA ASN A 106 21.79 -18.00 -2.25
C ASN A 106 21.12 -18.00 -0.88
N MET A 107 19.81 -18.28 -0.81
CA MET A 107 19.08 -18.43 0.45
C MET A 107 19.61 -19.62 1.26
N LYS A 108 19.82 -20.77 0.61
CA LYS A 108 20.40 -21.96 1.22
C LYS A 108 21.81 -21.67 1.74
N LEU A 109 22.65 -21.05 0.92
CA LEU A 109 24.03 -20.73 1.28
C LEU A 109 24.09 -19.86 2.54
N LEU A 110 23.25 -18.83 2.65
CA LEU A 110 23.20 -17.98 3.84
C LEU A 110 22.60 -18.72 5.04
N ASN A 111 21.55 -19.51 4.84
CA ASN A 111 20.91 -20.28 5.91
C ASN A 111 21.84 -21.35 6.50
N ASP A 112 22.48 -22.15 5.63
CA ASP A 112 23.47 -23.16 6.02
C ASP A 112 24.63 -22.49 6.79
N PHE A 113 25.10 -21.32 6.35
CA PHE A 113 26.15 -20.58 7.04
C PHE A 113 25.74 -20.12 8.45
N LEU A 114 24.47 -19.75 8.65
CA LEU A 114 23.93 -19.37 9.96
C LEU A 114 23.65 -20.59 10.86
N ASP A 115 23.17 -21.69 10.28
CA ASP A 115 22.89 -22.93 11.00
C ASP A 115 24.19 -23.63 11.44
N ASP A 116 25.22 -23.63 10.59
CA ASP A 116 26.57 -24.08 10.94
C ASP A 116 27.13 -23.29 12.14
N HIS A 117 26.78 -22.00 12.25
CA HIS A 117 27.15 -21.19 13.39
C HIS A 117 26.43 -21.59 14.67
N ARG A 118 25.11 -21.76 14.58
CA ARG A 118 24.27 -22.19 15.72
C ARG A 118 24.68 -23.56 16.24
N ASN A 119 25.03 -24.47 15.33
CA ASN A 119 25.50 -25.82 15.65
C ASN A 119 26.97 -25.88 16.09
N GLY A 120 27.67 -24.74 16.11
CA GLY A 120 29.08 -24.66 16.52
C GLY A 120 30.08 -25.27 15.52
N LEU A 121 29.65 -25.56 14.29
CA LEU A 121 30.50 -26.08 13.21
C LEU A 121 31.41 -24.98 12.64
N ILE A 122 30.90 -23.75 12.57
CA ILE A 122 31.64 -22.56 12.11
C ILE A 122 31.44 -21.42 13.10
N ASP A 123 32.51 -20.76 13.54
CA ASP A 123 32.37 -19.52 14.31
C ASP A 123 32.44 -18.32 13.36
N ILE A 124 31.30 -17.68 13.05
CA ILE A 124 31.22 -16.52 12.13
C ILE A 124 32.17 -15.40 12.57
N ASN A 125 32.36 -15.25 13.89
CA ASN A 125 33.22 -14.22 14.44
C ASN A 125 34.72 -14.55 14.27
N LYS A 126 35.07 -15.81 14.01
CA LYS A 126 36.44 -16.23 13.70
C LYS A 126 36.64 -16.54 12.21
N ALA A 127 35.56 -16.70 11.46
CA ALA A 127 35.56 -16.91 10.03
C ALA A 127 36.21 -15.74 9.28
N PHE A 128 35.89 -14.52 9.73
CA PHE A 128 36.42 -13.29 9.19
C PHE A 128 37.32 -12.61 10.21
N ILE A 129 38.62 -12.58 9.93
CA ILE A 129 39.62 -11.89 10.74
C ILE A 129 39.62 -10.43 10.27
N PRO A 130 39.22 -9.47 11.11
CA PRO A 130 39.14 -8.06 10.73
C PRO A 130 40.53 -7.46 10.57
N ASP A 131 40.71 -6.63 9.54
CA ASP A 131 41.90 -5.82 9.36
C ASP A 131 41.81 -4.62 10.30
N ASP A 132 42.81 -4.46 11.17
CA ASP A 132 42.82 -3.45 12.22
C ASP A 132 43.64 -2.22 11.80
N PRO A 133 43.04 -1.05 11.54
CA PRO A 133 43.76 0.14 11.10
C PRO A 133 44.77 0.66 12.14
N SER A 134 44.63 0.27 13.42
CA SER A 134 45.57 0.65 14.49
C SER A 134 46.86 -0.17 14.47
N LYS A 135 46.86 -1.35 13.83
CA LYS A 135 47.99 -2.27 13.77
C LYS A 135 48.68 -2.15 12.41
N LYS A 136 49.92 -1.64 12.39
CA LYS A 136 50.74 -1.49 11.17
C LYS A 136 50.95 -2.77 10.34
N LEU A 137 50.68 -3.95 10.91
CA LEU A 137 50.84 -5.26 10.27
C LEU A 137 49.52 -5.86 9.70
N SER A 138 48.38 -5.17 9.81
CA SER A 138 47.05 -5.75 9.56
C SER A 138 46.62 -5.85 8.09
N GLY A 139 47.45 -5.46 7.11
CA GLY A 139 47.06 -5.51 5.69
C GLY A 139 45.98 -4.50 5.28
N PHE A 140 45.54 -3.61 6.19
CA PHE A 140 44.57 -2.56 5.91
C PHE A 140 45.09 -1.59 4.83
N ASP A 141 44.41 -1.53 3.69
CA ASP A 141 44.70 -0.62 2.58
C ASP A 141 43.52 0.34 2.35
N PRO A 142 43.68 1.66 2.59
CA PRO A 142 42.65 2.66 2.34
C PRO A 142 42.09 2.67 0.90
N ALA A 143 42.84 2.12 -0.07
CA ALA A 143 42.39 2.03 -1.45
C ALA A 143 41.39 0.89 -1.72
N VAL A 144 41.17 -0.03 -0.77
CA VAL A 144 40.24 -1.17 -0.93
C VAL A 144 38.81 -0.69 -1.17
N LEU A 145 38.32 0.25 -0.35
CA LEU A 145 36.96 0.76 -0.45
C LEU A 145 36.68 1.49 -1.78
N PRO A 146 37.51 2.45 -2.26
CA PRO A 146 37.36 3.04 -3.59
C PRO A 146 37.34 2.00 -4.73
N LYS A 147 38.27 1.04 -4.70
CA LYS A 147 38.35 -0.04 -5.72
C LYS A 147 37.10 -0.91 -5.69
N LEU A 148 36.60 -1.24 -4.51
CA LEU A 148 35.40 -2.04 -4.31
C LEU A 148 34.15 -1.34 -4.82
N LEU A 149 33.94 -0.07 -4.47
CA LEU A 149 32.82 0.72 -4.97
C LEU A 149 32.85 0.85 -6.50
N THR A 150 34.03 1.09 -7.09
CA THR A 150 34.17 1.12 -8.55
C THR A 150 33.76 -0.22 -9.19
N LYS A 151 34.16 -1.35 -8.57
CA LYS A 151 33.80 -2.68 -9.06
C LYS A 151 32.30 -2.96 -8.93
N LEU A 152 31.70 -2.58 -7.80
CA LEU A 152 30.27 -2.71 -7.54
C LEU A 152 29.44 -1.89 -8.53
N MET A 153 29.85 -0.65 -8.82
CA MET A 153 29.22 0.17 -9.87
C MET A 153 29.21 -0.56 -11.22
N GLY A 154 30.33 -1.19 -11.59
CA GLY A 154 30.42 -2.00 -12.81
C GLY A 154 29.46 -3.20 -12.80
N GLU A 155 29.26 -3.87 -11.66
CA GLU A 155 28.28 -4.96 -11.53
C GLU A 155 26.84 -4.45 -11.61
N LEU A 156 26.52 -3.34 -10.95
CA LEU A 156 25.22 -2.68 -11.00
C LEU A 156 24.86 -2.23 -12.43
N ASN A 157 25.83 -1.66 -13.17
CA ASN A 157 25.64 -1.26 -14.56
C ASN A 157 25.29 -2.44 -15.47
N LYS A 158 25.95 -3.59 -15.29
CA LYS A 158 25.67 -4.81 -16.07
C LYS A 158 24.28 -5.40 -15.81
N LYS A 159 23.69 -5.13 -14.64
CA LYS A 159 22.37 -5.65 -14.24
C LYS A 159 21.28 -4.61 -14.51
N SER A 160 21.06 -4.27 -15.78
CA SER A 160 20.03 -3.30 -16.22
C SER A 160 18.60 -3.71 -15.88
N LYS A 161 18.36 -5.00 -15.59
CA LYS A 161 17.05 -5.51 -15.18
C LYS A 161 16.52 -4.92 -13.86
N TYR A 162 17.37 -4.33 -13.03
CA TYR A 162 16.98 -3.64 -11.80
C TYR A 162 16.82 -2.15 -12.09
N ASN A 163 15.61 -1.62 -11.92
CA ASN A 163 15.31 -0.20 -12.17
C ASN A 163 15.58 0.68 -10.94
N LEU A 164 15.58 0.08 -9.74
CA LEU A 164 15.98 0.75 -8.51
C LEU A 164 17.19 0.02 -7.93
N LYS A 165 18.31 0.73 -7.74
CA LYS A 165 19.55 0.14 -7.26
C LYS A 165 19.98 0.85 -5.99
N LYS A 166 20.18 0.08 -4.92
CA LYS A 166 20.57 0.57 -3.61
C LYS A 166 21.78 -0.18 -3.08
N VAL A 167 22.68 0.55 -2.42
CA VAL A 167 23.82 0.02 -1.69
C VAL A 167 23.62 0.37 -0.23
N VAL A 168 23.40 -0.63 0.61
CA VAL A 168 23.28 -0.47 2.06
C VAL A 168 24.64 -0.72 2.66
N TRP A 169 25.24 0.33 3.23
CA TRP A 169 26.63 0.29 3.69
C TRP A 169 26.71 0.28 5.21
N PHE A 170 27.06 -0.86 5.79
CA PHE A 170 27.31 -1.01 7.21
C PHE A 170 28.78 -0.72 7.52
N THR A 171 29.04 0.20 8.45
CA THR A 171 30.39 0.47 8.91
C THR A 171 30.42 0.93 10.37
N SER A 172 31.43 0.47 11.11
CA SER A 172 31.79 1.01 12.42
C SER A 172 33.13 1.77 12.37
N ASN A 173 33.68 2.02 11.18
CA ASN A 173 34.91 2.79 10.99
C ASN A 173 34.56 4.26 10.72
N ASP A 174 34.95 5.17 11.61
CA ASP A 174 34.73 6.61 11.46
C ASP A 174 35.74 7.26 10.49
N ASN A 175 36.93 6.68 10.36
CA ASN A 175 37.99 7.18 9.50
C ASN A 175 38.46 6.10 8.49
N PRO A 176 37.63 5.75 7.50
CA PRO A 176 37.95 4.71 6.52
C PRO A 176 39.15 5.03 5.62
N LEU A 177 39.60 6.29 5.57
CA LEU A 177 40.64 6.78 4.66
C LEU A 177 41.93 7.19 5.37
N LEU A 178 42.01 7.02 6.70
CA LEU A 178 43.17 7.38 7.53
C LEU A 178 43.70 8.83 7.31
N GLY A 179 42.84 9.75 6.88
CA GLY A 179 43.21 11.15 6.60
C GLY A 179 44.02 11.38 5.32
N ASP A 180 44.05 10.43 4.37
CA ASP A 180 44.67 10.67 3.05
C ASP A 180 43.72 11.45 2.13
N GLU A 181 44.04 12.74 1.90
CA GLU A 181 43.27 13.64 1.05
C GLU A 181 43.09 13.11 -0.39
N LYS A 182 44.06 12.38 -0.95
CA LYS A 182 43.94 11.84 -2.32
C LYS A 182 42.84 10.77 -2.40
N HIS A 183 42.80 9.88 -1.42
CA HIS A 183 41.78 8.84 -1.35
C HIS A 183 40.40 9.44 -0.99
N LYS A 184 40.36 10.54 -0.22
CA LYS A 184 39.15 11.33 0.05
C LYS A 184 38.55 11.92 -1.22
N GLU A 185 39.34 12.59 -2.05
CA GLU A 185 38.87 13.12 -3.34
C GLU A 185 38.38 12.00 -4.27
N SER A 186 39.11 10.89 -4.33
CA SER A 186 38.70 9.72 -5.13
C SER A 186 37.37 9.15 -4.66
N MET A 187 37.16 9.02 -3.35
CA MET A 187 35.90 8.54 -2.77
C MET A 187 34.74 9.48 -3.07
N TRP A 188 34.96 10.79 -2.92
CA TRP A 188 33.96 11.80 -3.23
C TRP A 188 33.52 11.75 -4.69
N ARG A 189 34.47 11.61 -5.63
CA ARG A 189 34.16 11.43 -7.06
C ARG A 189 33.35 10.17 -7.31
N ILE A 190 33.77 9.03 -6.79
CA ILE A 190 33.06 7.76 -6.96
C ILE A 190 31.63 7.87 -6.43
N ILE A 191 31.44 8.41 -5.22
CA ILE A 191 30.12 8.55 -4.61
C ILE A 191 29.24 9.54 -5.36
N ASN A 192 29.82 10.60 -5.93
CA ASN A 192 29.10 11.50 -6.83
C ASN A 192 28.66 10.77 -8.12
N ASP A 193 29.52 9.92 -8.70
CA ASP A 193 29.18 9.10 -9.87
C ASP A 193 28.04 8.13 -9.57
N TYR A 194 27.97 7.57 -8.36
CA TYR A 194 26.81 6.76 -7.92
C TYR A 194 25.51 7.59 -7.95
N SER A 195 25.55 8.82 -7.42
CA SER A 195 24.41 9.73 -7.41
C SER A 195 23.98 10.15 -8.82
N GLN A 196 24.94 10.40 -9.72
CA GLN A 196 24.69 10.72 -11.13
C GLN A 196 24.04 9.55 -11.89
N ASN A 197 24.41 8.31 -11.56
CA ASN A 197 23.80 7.10 -12.12
C ASN A 197 22.48 6.72 -11.43
N TYR A 198 21.94 7.54 -10.53
CA TYR A 198 20.73 7.28 -9.74
C TYR A 198 20.81 6.02 -8.87
N TYR A 199 22.02 5.67 -8.39
CA TYR A 199 22.24 4.61 -7.42
C TYR A 199 22.28 5.21 -6.02
N TYR A 200 21.44 4.68 -5.12
CA TYR A 200 21.34 5.20 -3.76
C TYR A 200 22.33 4.47 -2.86
N ILE A 201 23.15 5.21 -2.12
CA ILE A 201 24.00 4.66 -1.07
C ILE A 201 23.40 5.08 0.27
N ASP A 202 23.01 4.11 1.07
CA ASP A 202 22.42 4.27 2.40
C ASP A 202 23.40 3.75 3.46
N PRO A 203 24.26 4.60 4.04
CA PRO A 203 25.11 4.19 5.15
C PRO A 203 24.31 3.97 6.43
N ILE A 204 24.70 2.93 7.16
CA ILE A 204 24.23 2.54 8.50
C ILE A 204 25.48 2.48 9.39
N PHE A 205 25.62 3.49 10.25
CA PHE A 205 26.73 3.60 11.19
C PHE A 205 26.46 2.71 12.41
N LEU A 206 27.39 1.82 12.72
CA LEU A 206 27.31 0.85 13.80
C LEU A 206 28.04 1.34 15.06
N ASP A 207 27.63 0.82 16.21
CA ASP A 207 28.29 1.09 17.49
C ASP A 207 29.72 0.57 17.51
N LYS A 208 30.65 1.40 17.96
CA LYS A 208 32.04 1.01 18.25
C LYS A 208 32.16 0.47 19.67
N PHE A 209 32.82 -0.68 19.78
CA PHE A 209 33.14 -1.31 21.06
C PHE A 209 34.63 -1.57 21.13
N ASP A 210 35.23 -1.17 22.25
CA ASP A 210 36.58 -1.59 22.61
C ASP A 210 36.49 -2.69 23.67
N PRO A 211 36.90 -3.94 23.35
CA PRO A 211 36.86 -5.04 24.30
C PRO A 211 37.76 -4.83 25.53
N SER A 212 38.74 -3.90 25.46
CA SER A 212 39.64 -3.61 26.57
C SER A 212 39.06 -2.65 27.62
N LEU A 213 38.19 -1.73 27.19
CA LEU A 213 37.58 -0.71 28.04
C LEU A 213 36.16 -1.09 28.51
N GLY A 214 35.49 -2.03 27.82
CA GLY A 214 34.12 -2.43 28.15
C GLY A 214 33.07 -1.32 27.93
N GLU A 215 33.47 -0.21 27.31
CA GLU A 215 32.63 0.95 27.06
C GLU A 215 32.41 1.19 25.56
N LYS A 216 31.27 1.82 25.25
CA LYS A 216 30.92 2.24 23.89
C LYS A 216 31.71 3.48 23.51
N LEU A 217 32.40 3.43 22.37
CA LEU A 217 33.13 4.58 21.85
C LEU A 217 32.22 5.47 20.99
N PRO A 218 32.42 6.81 21.01
CA PRO A 218 31.73 7.71 20.10
C PRO A 218 32.17 7.46 18.65
N PHE A 219 31.24 7.61 17.71
CA PHE A 219 31.51 7.53 16.28
C PHE A 219 31.46 8.93 15.67
N ASP A 220 32.56 9.37 15.07
CA ASP A 220 32.60 10.65 14.35
C ASP A 220 32.05 10.50 12.93
N MET A 221 31.02 11.27 12.60
CA MET A 221 30.35 11.24 11.29
C MET A 221 30.83 12.34 10.35
N SER A 222 31.76 13.20 10.78
CA SER A 222 32.20 14.39 10.04
C SER A 222 32.75 14.06 8.65
N ILE A 223 33.56 13.00 8.55
CA ILE A 223 34.13 12.53 7.27
C ILE A 223 33.03 12.09 6.30
N TYR A 224 32.01 11.38 6.80
CA TYR A 224 30.89 10.95 5.97
C TYR A 224 30.00 12.12 5.54
N GLN A 225 29.83 13.15 6.38
CA GLN A 225 29.13 14.38 5.96
C GLN A 225 29.85 15.06 4.79
N ASP A 226 31.18 15.12 4.81
CA ASP A 226 31.95 15.69 3.70
C ASP A 226 31.89 14.84 2.43
N ILE A 227 31.97 13.50 2.56
CA ILE A 227 31.92 12.60 1.40
C ILE A 227 30.53 12.59 0.74
N PHE A 228 29.47 12.65 1.53
CA PHE A 228 28.09 12.63 1.03
C PHE A 228 27.52 14.03 0.69
N ILE A 229 28.33 15.09 0.79
CA ILE A 229 27.90 16.48 0.65
C ILE A 229 27.06 16.70 -0.62
N ASN A 230 27.52 16.25 -1.78
CA ASN A 230 26.84 16.49 -3.07
C ASN A 230 25.92 15.34 -3.52
N THR A 231 25.50 14.49 -2.59
CA THR A 231 24.72 13.29 -2.92
C THR A 231 23.27 13.45 -2.52
N ASN A 232 22.42 12.57 -3.05
CA ASN A 232 21.04 12.44 -2.62
C ASN A 232 20.88 12.05 -1.12
N TYR A 233 21.98 11.73 -0.42
CA TYR A 233 21.98 11.29 0.97
C TYR A 233 22.07 12.44 2.00
N LEU A 234 22.73 13.57 1.70
CA LEU A 234 22.88 14.72 2.62
C LEU A 234 22.28 16.01 2.05
N ASN A 235 21.67 16.83 2.90
CA ASN A 235 21.20 18.18 2.57
C ASN A 235 22.30 19.23 2.77
N ASN A 236 22.62 19.97 1.71
CA ASN A 236 23.73 20.92 1.65
C ASN A 236 23.37 22.40 1.86
N ARG A 237 22.12 22.71 2.17
CA ARG A 237 21.62 24.11 2.09
C ARG A 237 22.30 25.10 3.04
N LYS A 238 22.78 24.67 4.22
CA LYS A 238 23.37 25.58 5.22
C LYS A 238 24.81 26.00 4.92
N ARG A 239 25.64 25.15 4.30
CA ARG A 239 27.02 25.50 3.96
C ARG A 239 27.09 26.49 2.79
N ARG A 240 26.21 26.38 1.79
CA ARG A 240 26.19 27.31 0.64
C ARG A 240 25.77 28.73 1.03
N ALA A 241 24.81 28.87 1.95
CA ALA A 241 24.37 30.19 2.42
C ALA A 241 25.42 30.95 3.26
N GLN A 242 26.44 30.28 3.79
CA GLN A 242 27.53 30.93 4.56
C GLN A 242 28.71 31.36 3.68
N VAL A 243 28.91 30.74 2.52
CA VAL A 243 30.04 31.06 1.63
C VAL A 243 29.74 32.28 0.77
N ASP A 244 28.47 32.54 0.45
CA ASP A 244 28.05 33.73 -0.31
C ASP A 244 28.00 35.01 0.54
N ASP A 245 28.26 34.94 1.86
CA ASP A 245 28.26 36.07 2.80
C ASP A 245 29.68 36.61 3.10
N ASP A 246 30.76 35.96 2.63
CA ASP A 246 32.15 36.29 2.99
C ASP A 246 32.94 37.10 1.94
N ASP A 247 32.34 37.48 0.81
CA ASP A 247 32.93 38.40 -0.17
C ASP A 247 32.05 39.64 -0.37
N ASP A 248 32.04 40.53 0.63
CA ASP A 248 31.86 41.97 0.36
C ASP A 248 32.44 42.83 1.49
N SER A 249 33.61 43.40 1.21
CA SER A 249 34.28 44.38 2.03
C SER A 249 33.58 45.74 1.94
N ASP A 250 32.40 45.91 2.54
CA ASP A 250 32.02 47.21 3.08
C ASP A 250 30.90 47.12 4.14
N GLY A 251 31.19 47.62 5.33
CA GLY A 251 30.36 47.46 6.52
C GLY A 251 29.07 48.28 6.51
N LYS A 252 28.03 47.82 5.81
CA LYS A 252 26.65 48.31 6.00
C LYS A 252 25.61 47.18 5.94
N LYS A 253 25.26 46.65 7.11
CA LYS A 253 24.11 45.74 7.29
C LYS A 253 22.80 46.45 6.97
N LYS A 254 22.18 46.11 5.84
CA LYS A 254 20.73 46.25 5.61
C LYS A 254 20.15 44.88 5.29
N ARG A 255 19.34 44.36 6.21
CA ARG A 255 18.44 43.22 5.98
C ARG A 255 17.47 43.56 4.85
N ASN A 256 17.62 42.91 3.70
CA ASN A 256 16.62 42.86 2.64
C ASN A 256 16.29 41.39 2.35
N ASP A 257 15.30 40.84 3.06
CA ASP A 257 14.81 39.46 2.93
C ASP A 257 13.87 39.24 1.71
N TYR A 258 13.87 40.14 0.72
CA TYR A 258 12.95 40.07 -0.41
C TYR A 258 13.64 40.50 -1.69
N LEU A 259 14.46 39.64 -2.31
CA LEU A 259 14.73 39.64 -3.78
C LEU A 259 15.80 38.59 -4.13
N SER A 260 15.36 37.36 -4.46
CA SER A 260 15.97 36.46 -5.46
C SER A 260 15.26 35.09 -5.44
N SER A 261 13.94 35.07 -5.61
CA SER A 261 13.14 33.85 -5.70
C SER A 261 12.72 33.49 -7.13
N ASN A 262 13.03 34.33 -8.12
CA ASN A 262 12.48 34.19 -9.48
C ASN A 262 13.40 33.49 -10.48
N SER A 263 14.61 33.08 -10.08
CA SER A 263 15.55 32.30 -10.93
C SER A 263 16.06 31.02 -10.25
N ARG A 264 15.37 30.52 -9.22
CA ARG A 264 15.77 29.29 -8.52
C ARG A 264 15.04 28.11 -9.13
N GLY A 265 15.75 27.26 -9.86
CA GLY A 265 15.20 26.07 -10.48
C GLY A 265 14.53 25.17 -9.44
N PHE A 266 13.26 24.82 -9.68
CA PHE A 266 12.46 23.99 -8.78
C PHE A 266 13.08 22.61 -8.50
N LYS A 267 14.02 22.13 -9.33
CA LYS A 267 14.83 20.93 -9.10
C LYS A 267 15.67 20.99 -7.82
N ASP A 268 16.00 22.17 -7.30
CA ASP A 268 16.80 22.36 -6.07
C ASP A 268 15.98 22.14 -4.77
N LEU A 269 14.65 22.01 -4.89
CA LEU A 269 13.75 21.69 -3.77
C LEU A 269 13.52 20.18 -3.57
N LEU A 270 14.02 19.36 -4.48
CA LEU A 270 13.35 18.11 -4.89
C LEU A 270 14.09 16.82 -4.46
N TYR A 271 15.37 16.92 -4.09
CA TYR A 271 16.16 15.84 -3.50
C TYR A 271 17.11 16.45 -2.47
N ASP A 272 16.61 16.65 -1.26
CA ASP A 272 17.43 17.15 -0.17
C ASP A 272 17.59 15.98 0.78
N GLY A 273 18.79 15.40 0.80
CA GLY A 273 19.09 14.26 1.66
C GLY A 273 18.81 14.55 3.13
N LEU A 274 19.25 13.67 4.01
CA LEU A 274 19.13 13.89 5.44
C LEU A 274 19.80 15.23 5.80
N SER A 275 19.10 16.04 6.60
CA SER A 275 19.73 17.20 7.23
C SER A 275 20.98 16.74 7.99
N ALA A 276 22.07 17.50 7.90
CA ALA A 276 23.26 17.27 8.73
C ALA A 276 22.92 17.24 10.24
N ASN A 277 21.81 17.91 10.62
CA ASN A 277 21.31 17.94 12.00
C ASN A 277 20.29 16.82 12.31
N SER A 278 20.01 15.91 11.37
CA SER A 278 19.05 14.82 11.57
C SER A 278 19.55 13.87 12.66
N ASN A 279 18.63 13.23 13.39
CA ASN A 279 19.00 12.27 14.44
C ASN A 279 19.82 11.09 13.90
N LYS A 280 19.70 10.77 12.61
CA LYS A 280 20.50 9.73 11.95
C LYS A 280 22.00 10.06 11.92
N PHE A 281 22.40 11.33 12.02
CA PHE A 281 23.80 11.75 12.18
C PHE A 281 24.22 12.03 13.64
N LYS A 282 23.32 11.79 14.60
CA LYS A 282 23.57 12.00 16.04
C LYS A 282 23.66 10.71 16.84
N SER A 283 23.13 9.61 16.30
CA SER A 283 23.11 8.30 16.95
C SER A 283 23.59 7.22 16.01
N THR A 284 24.50 6.38 16.50
CA THR A 284 24.84 5.10 15.89
C THR A 284 23.73 4.08 16.11
N THR A 285 23.68 3.08 15.23
CA THR A 285 22.68 2.01 15.28
C THR A 285 23.14 0.95 16.27
N ILE A 286 22.34 0.78 17.33
CA ILE A 286 22.55 -0.28 18.34
C ILE A 286 22.22 -1.63 17.70
N THR A 287 22.84 -2.72 18.17
CA THR A 287 22.59 -4.09 17.69
C THR A 287 21.09 -4.42 17.57
N LYS A 288 20.28 -4.07 18.58
CA LYS A 288 18.82 -4.27 18.58
C LYS A 288 18.06 -3.51 17.47
N GLN A 289 18.63 -2.43 16.94
CA GLN A 289 18.03 -1.59 15.91
C GLN A 289 18.47 -1.97 14.48
N ILE A 290 19.50 -2.81 14.33
CA ILE A 290 20.02 -3.26 13.02
C ILE A 290 18.91 -3.96 12.24
N ARG A 291 18.22 -4.92 12.88
CA ARG A 291 17.12 -5.66 12.27
C ARG A 291 16.01 -4.73 11.79
N ALA A 292 15.54 -3.81 12.64
CA ALA A 292 14.51 -2.84 12.25
C ALA A 292 14.93 -1.95 11.07
N SER A 293 16.22 -1.59 10.99
CA SER A 293 16.78 -0.78 9.90
C SER A 293 16.81 -1.54 8.57
N ILE A 294 17.18 -2.82 8.59
CA ILE A 294 17.17 -3.70 7.41
C ILE A 294 15.74 -3.97 6.95
N PHE A 295 14.82 -4.27 7.88
CA PHE A 295 13.43 -4.55 7.54
C PHE A 295 12.70 -3.36 6.91
N ARG A 296 13.15 -2.13 7.15
CA ARG A 296 12.63 -0.95 6.45
C ARG A 296 12.87 -1.00 4.94
N LEU A 297 13.88 -1.73 4.48
CA LEU A 297 14.16 -1.92 3.05
C LEU A 297 13.07 -2.74 2.33
N LYS A 298 12.24 -3.49 3.09
CA LYS A 298 11.04 -4.16 2.56
C LYS A 298 10.00 -3.16 2.04
N GLU A 299 9.98 -1.94 2.57
CA GLU A 299 8.96 -0.94 2.28
C GLU A 299 9.25 -0.24 0.94
N ILE A 300 8.48 -0.59 -0.10
CA ILE A 300 8.52 0.10 -1.39
C ILE A 300 7.32 1.02 -1.54
N LYS A 301 7.60 2.26 -1.94
CA LYS A 301 6.60 3.25 -2.32
C LYS A 301 5.92 2.83 -3.63
N ARG A 302 4.81 2.11 -3.54
CA ARG A 302 3.99 1.71 -4.69
C ARG A 302 3.00 2.82 -5.04
N ILE A 303 3.31 3.57 -6.10
CA ILE A 303 2.42 4.61 -6.63
C ILE A 303 1.18 3.92 -7.21
N VAL A 304 0.00 4.28 -6.70
CA VAL A 304 -1.30 3.82 -7.19
C VAL A 304 -1.80 4.74 -8.30
N PHE A 305 -1.60 6.04 -8.14
CA PHE A 305 -1.98 7.05 -9.13
C PHE A 305 -1.15 8.33 -8.98
N ASN A 306 -1.14 9.11 -10.06
CA ASN A 306 -0.71 10.50 -10.06
C ASN A 306 -1.79 11.31 -10.78
N CYS A 307 -2.30 12.36 -10.14
CA CYS A 307 -3.36 13.18 -10.69
C CYS A 307 -3.30 14.63 -10.19
N ASN A 308 -4.03 15.51 -10.86
CA ASN A 308 -4.20 16.89 -10.44
C ASN A 308 -5.28 17.00 -9.35
N LEU A 309 -4.95 17.63 -8.22
CA LEU A 309 -5.89 18.07 -7.19
C LEU A 309 -6.30 19.52 -7.49
N ILE A 310 -7.50 19.69 -8.01
CA ILE A 310 -8.08 20.97 -8.40
C ILE A 310 -8.76 21.56 -7.16
N LEU A 311 -8.29 22.71 -6.70
CA LEU A 311 -8.87 23.44 -5.57
C LEU A 311 -9.88 24.49 -6.03
N SER A 312 -9.66 25.09 -7.20
CA SER A 312 -10.58 26.04 -7.84
C SER A 312 -10.33 26.07 -9.36
N ASP A 313 -11.42 25.98 -10.13
CA ASP A 313 -11.46 25.96 -11.60
C ASP A 313 -12.44 26.99 -12.21
N GLY A 314 -12.87 27.99 -11.42
CA GLY A 314 -13.77 29.06 -11.89
C GLY A 314 -13.06 30.10 -12.77
N GLU A 315 -13.84 30.94 -13.47
CA GLU A 315 -13.33 32.02 -14.34
C GLU A 315 -12.86 33.27 -13.58
N GLU A 316 -13.15 33.35 -12.28
CA GLU A 316 -12.84 34.50 -11.43
C GLU A 316 -11.37 34.52 -10.94
N THR A 317 -10.98 35.56 -10.19
CA THR A 317 -9.63 35.73 -9.60
C THR A 317 -9.33 34.60 -8.60
N GLY A 318 -8.79 33.49 -9.09
CA GLY A 318 -8.63 32.23 -8.37
C GLY A 318 -8.86 30.99 -9.22
N GLY A 319 -9.25 31.15 -10.49
CA GLY A 319 -9.27 30.09 -11.49
C GLY A 319 -7.91 29.44 -11.68
N ASN A 320 -7.90 28.12 -11.83
CA ASN A 320 -6.70 27.30 -11.96
C ASN A 320 -5.81 27.25 -10.70
N LEU A 321 -6.41 27.24 -9.51
CA LEU A 321 -5.69 26.92 -8.28
C LEU A 321 -5.73 25.40 -8.03
N GLY A 322 -4.56 24.78 -7.89
CA GLY A 322 -4.46 23.37 -7.62
C GLY A 322 -3.05 22.94 -7.25
N CYS A 323 -2.89 21.64 -7.02
CA CYS A 323 -1.58 21.01 -6.90
C CYS A 323 -1.61 19.61 -7.52
N THR A 324 -0.46 19.10 -7.93
CA THR A 324 -0.33 17.73 -8.40
C THR A 324 -0.07 16.82 -7.21
N VAL A 325 -0.73 15.66 -7.14
CA VAL A 325 -0.63 14.72 -6.01
C VAL A 325 -0.37 13.29 -6.46
N LYS A 326 0.42 12.57 -5.66
CA LYS A 326 0.70 11.14 -5.82
C LYS A 326 0.01 10.34 -4.72
N GLY A 327 -0.69 9.28 -5.11
CA GLY A 327 -1.31 8.32 -4.21
C GLY A 327 -0.46 7.05 -4.06
N TYR A 328 -0.32 6.55 -2.85
CA TYR A 328 0.44 5.35 -2.48
C TYR A 328 -0.43 4.37 -1.70
N SER A 329 -0.31 3.08 -2.01
CA SER A 329 -1.00 2.04 -1.22
C SER A 329 -0.23 1.77 0.06
N ILE A 330 -0.88 1.91 1.21
CA ILE A 330 -0.29 1.56 2.53
C ILE A 330 -0.53 0.09 2.83
N TYR A 331 -1.76 -0.38 2.61
CA TYR A 331 -2.20 -1.73 2.94
C TYR A 331 -2.53 -2.48 1.66
N ASN A 332 -1.86 -3.60 1.43
CA ASN A 332 -2.15 -4.51 0.32
C ASN A 332 -2.62 -5.85 0.86
N HIS A 333 -3.63 -6.42 0.22
CA HIS A 333 -4.08 -7.77 0.52
C HIS A 333 -3.20 -8.78 -0.23
N GLU A 334 -2.15 -9.25 0.43
CA GLU A 334 -1.26 -10.28 -0.11
C GLU A 334 -2.02 -11.62 -0.23
N SER A 335 -1.83 -12.31 -1.35
CA SER A 335 -2.51 -13.56 -1.67
C SER A 335 -1.59 -14.50 -2.44
N ILE A 336 -1.79 -15.80 -2.27
CA ILE A 336 -1.01 -16.82 -2.97
C ILE A 336 -1.35 -16.75 -4.47
N ARG A 337 -0.37 -16.42 -5.30
CA ARG A 337 -0.52 -16.34 -6.76
C ARG A 337 0.30 -17.41 -7.45
N ARG A 338 -0.33 -18.18 -8.34
CA ARG A 338 0.37 -19.10 -9.25
C ARG A 338 0.99 -18.26 -10.37
N THR A 339 2.32 -18.26 -10.47
CA THR A 339 3.03 -17.34 -11.36
C THR A 339 3.31 -17.90 -12.74
N LYS A 340 3.45 -19.23 -12.88
CA LYS A 340 3.77 -19.88 -14.15
C LYS A 340 3.06 -21.23 -14.27
N HIS A 341 2.52 -21.47 -15.45
CA HIS A 341 2.11 -22.81 -15.86
C HIS A 341 3.34 -23.53 -16.43
N VAL A 342 3.46 -24.82 -16.16
CA VAL A 342 4.63 -25.59 -16.54
C VAL A 342 4.17 -26.90 -17.17
N TYR A 343 4.76 -27.23 -18.32
CA TYR A 343 4.56 -28.51 -18.99
C TYR A 343 5.70 -29.44 -18.59
N PRO A 344 5.40 -30.60 -17.97
CA PRO A 344 6.38 -31.64 -17.78
C PRO A 344 6.59 -32.35 -19.13
N HIS A 345 7.76 -32.16 -19.74
CA HIS A 345 8.16 -32.94 -20.91
C HIS A 345 9.45 -33.70 -20.62
N LEU A 346 9.33 -35.03 -20.57
CA LEU A 346 10.42 -35.92 -20.16
C LEU A 346 10.97 -35.52 -18.78
N GLU A 347 12.20 -35.01 -18.72
CA GLU A 347 12.91 -34.60 -17.49
C GLU A 347 13.01 -33.08 -17.32
N HIS A 348 12.39 -32.29 -18.21
CA HIS A 348 12.47 -30.83 -18.16
C HIS A 348 11.10 -30.19 -17.95
N LEU A 349 11.10 -29.22 -17.04
CA LEU A 349 9.96 -28.36 -16.75
C LEU A 349 10.02 -27.12 -17.66
N LYS A 350 9.16 -27.05 -18.67
CA LYS A 350 9.09 -25.88 -19.59
C LYS A 350 7.93 -24.96 -19.21
N PRO A 351 8.14 -23.64 -19.07
CA PRO A 351 7.04 -22.70 -18.84
C PRO A 351 6.12 -22.64 -20.06
N ILE A 352 4.81 -22.59 -19.82
CA ILE A 352 3.75 -22.47 -20.84
C ILE A 352 3.17 -21.06 -20.79
N TYR A 353 2.88 -20.50 -21.97
CA TYR A 353 2.12 -19.27 -22.11
C TYR A 353 0.68 -19.63 -22.48
N LEU A 354 -0.28 -19.02 -21.77
CA LEU A 354 -1.70 -19.15 -22.09
C LEU A 354 -2.04 -18.08 -23.13
N ASP A 355 -2.58 -18.51 -24.26
CA ASP A 355 -3.16 -17.61 -25.26
C ASP A 355 -4.68 -17.77 -25.27
N THR A 356 -5.40 -16.67 -25.45
CA THR A 356 -6.87 -16.66 -25.47
C THR A 356 -7.35 -16.24 -26.85
N VAL A 357 -8.01 -17.15 -27.54
CA VAL A 357 -8.52 -16.94 -28.90
C VAL A 357 -10.04 -16.82 -28.87
N LEU A 358 -10.58 -15.78 -29.52
CA LEU A 358 -12.01 -15.61 -29.71
C LEU A 358 -12.47 -16.44 -30.91
N ILE A 359 -13.59 -17.17 -30.76
CA ILE A 359 -14.12 -18.06 -31.80
C ILE A 359 -15.54 -17.59 -32.14
N LYS A 360 -15.87 -17.53 -33.43
CA LYS A 360 -17.25 -17.31 -33.89
C LYS A 360 -18.01 -18.63 -33.81
N GLU A 361 -19.05 -18.68 -32.98
CA GLU A 361 -19.84 -19.89 -32.74
C GLU A 361 -20.48 -20.47 -34.03
N SER A 362 -20.77 -19.62 -35.02
CA SER A 362 -21.36 -20.03 -36.29
C SER A 362 -20.38 -20.69 -37.27
N LEU A 363 -19.08 -20.40 -37.18
CA LEU A 363 -18.06 -20.85 -38.15
C LEU A 363 -17.06 -21.85 -37.55
N GLY A 364 -16.88 -21.85 -36.22
CA GLY A 364 -15.83 -22.63 -35.55
C GLY A 364 -14.40 -22.12 -35.78
N ASP A 365 -14.24 -21.17 -36.71
CA ASP A 365 -12.95 -20.58 -37.04
C ASP A 365 -12.52 -19.52 -36.01
N PRO A 366 -11.21 -19.45 -35.69
CA PRO A 366 -10.66 -18.42 -34.84
C PRO A 366 -10.83 -17.05 -35.49
N LEU A 367 -11.24 -16.07 -34.70
CA LEU A 367 -11.37 -14.69 -35.16
C LEU A 367 -9.97 -14.07 -35.32
N GLU A 368 -9.55 -13.84 -36.57
CA GLU A 368 -8.32 -13.10 -36.84
C GLU A 368 -8.52 -11.61 -36.55
N LEU A 369 -7.91 -11.14 -35.47
CA LEU A 369 -7.84 -9.70 -35.20
C LEU A 369 -6.84 -9.05 -36.17
N PRO A 370 -7.16 -7.87 -36.74
CA PRO A 370 -6.22 -7.15 -37.61
C PRO A 370 -4.89 -6.92 -36.90
N PRO A 371 -3.73 -6.90 -37.60
CA PRO A 371 -2.41 -6.82 -36.97
C PRO A 371 -2.29 -5.62 -36.02
N LYS A 372 -1.42 -5.73 -35.00
CA LYS A 372 -1.16 -4.64 -34.06
C LYS A 372 -0.52 -3.46 -34.81
N HIS A 373 -1.30 -2.44 -35.14
CA HIS A 373 -0.80 -1.15 -35.62
C HIS A 373 -0.67 -0.16 -34.45
N HIS A 374 0.36 0.70 -34.50
CA HIS A 374 0.68 1.67 -33.45
C HIS A 374 -0.46 2.64 -33.10
N LYS A 375 -1.42 2.85 -34.00
CA LYS A 375 -2.52 3.83 -33.83
C LYS A 375 -3.83 3.28 -33.26
N LYS A 376 -3.98 1.96 -33.10
CA LYS A 376 -5.27 1.34 -32.74
C LYS A 376 -5.20 0.56 -31.44
N SER A 377 -6.11 0.88 -30.50
CA SER A 377 -6.26 0.14 -29.24
C SER A 377 -6.77 -1.29 -29.49
N GLN A 378 -6.60 -2.18 -28.51
CA GLN A 378 -7.12 -3.55 -28.63
C GLN A 378 -8.63 -3.59 -28.90
N ARG A 379 -9.41 -2.68 -28.29
CA ARG A 379 -10.85 -2.61 -28.53
C ARG A 379 -11.19 -2.15 -29.94
N GLN A 380 -10.50 -1.15 -30.46
CA GLN A 380 -10.68 -0.71 -31.85
C GLN A 380 -10.38 -1.82 -32.85
N ARG A 381 -9.40 -2.69 -32.55
CA ARG A 381 -9.12 -3.90 -33.35
C ARG A 381 -10.20 -4.96 -33.22
N GLU A 382 -10.78 -5.12 -32.03
CA GLU A 382 -11.94 -6.00 -31.79
C GLU A 382 -13.18 -5.50 -32.56
N GLU A 383 -13.45 -4.19 -32.57
CA GLU A 383 -14.56 -3.59 -33.31
C GLU A 383 -14.41 -3.75 -34.83
N GLU A 384 -13.19 -3.57 -35.36
CA GLU A 384 -12.87 -3.85 -36.77
C GLU A 384 -13.10 -5.32 -37.13
N ALA A 385 -12.89 -6.22 -36.18
CA ALA A 385 -13.22 -7.64 -36.32
C ALA A 385 -14.70 -7.97 -36.01
N SER A 386 -15.56 -6.94 -35.89
CA SER A 386 -17.00 -7.02 -35.60
C SER A 386 -17.34 -7.59 -34.21
N VAL A 387 -16.45 -7.43 -33.24
CA VAL A 387 -16.70 -7.74 -31.83
C VAL A 387 -17.14 -6.46 -31.12
N MET A 388 -18.41 -6.40 -30.73
CA MET A 388 -19.00 -5.25 -30.06
C MET A 388 -19.55 -5.64 -28.68
N LYS A 389 -19.58 -4.67 -27.76
CA LYS A 389 -20.25 -4.85 -26.46
C LYS A 389 -21.70 -4.41 -26.55
N GLY A 390 -22.60 -5.27 -26.09
CA GLY A 390 -24.03 -4.99 -26.03
C GLY A 390 -24.55 -4.89 -24.60
N LEU A 391 -25.59 -4.07 -24.38
CA LEU A 391 -26.43 -4.13 -23.20
C LEU A 391 -27.71 -4.90 -23.55
N GLU A 392 -27.96 -5.98 -22.82
CA GLU A 392 -29.20 -6.74 -22.95
C GLU A 392 -30.36 -5.99 -22.28
N LEU A 393 -31.43 -5.80 -23.04
CA LEU A 393 -32.68 -5.23 -22.57
C LEU A 393 -33.76 -6.31 -22.44
N PRO A 394 -34.82 -6.05 -21.66
CA PRO A 394 -35.98 -6.94 -21.60
C PRO A 394 -36.55 -7.20 -23.01
N LYS A 395 -36.98 -8.45 -23.26
CA LYS A 395 -37.46 -8.97 -24.57
C LYS A 395 -36.37 -9.22 -25.62
N GLU A 396 -35.20 -9.72 -25.20
CA GLU A 396 -34.12 -10.20 -26.08
C GLU A 396 -33.59 -9.14 -27.07
N LYS A 397 -33.74 -7.86 -26.75
CA LYS A 397 -33.17 -6.78 -27.55
C LYS A 397 -31.78 -6.47 -27.02
N VAL A 398 -30.78 -6.47 -27.89
CA VAL A 398 -29.42 -6.06 -27.54
C VAL A 398 -29.12 -4.72 -28.19
N ILE A 399 -28.73 -3.74 -27.40
CA ILE A 399 -28.20 -2.47 -27.91
C ILE A 399 -26.69 -2.57 -27.94
N TYR A 400 -26.11 -2.47 -29.13
CA TYR A 400 -24.67 -2.39 -29.31
C TYR A 400 -24.21 -0.93 -29.21
N PHE A 401 -23.07 -0.73 -28.56
CA PHE A 401 -22.41 0.57 -28.47
C PHE A 401 -21.07 0.50 -29.19
N ASN A 402 -20.74 1.55 -29.95
CA ASN A 402 -19.40 1.72 -30.50
C ASN A 402 -18.43 2.27 -29.43
N ASP A 403 -17.12 2.17 -29.67
CA ASP A 403 -16.10 2.52 -28.69
C ASP A 403 -16.16 4.01 -28.33
N GLU A 404 -16.59 4.87 -29.25
CA GLU A 404 -16.81 6.29 -29.00
C GLU A 404 -17.97 6.52 -28.03
N GLN A 405 -19.11 5.87 -28.21
CA GLN A 405 -20.25 5.94 -27.29
C GLN A 405 -19.91 5.34 -25.93
N VAL A 406 -19.20 4.20 -25.90
CA VAL A 406 -18.73 3.59 -24.65
C VAL A 406 -17.75 4.52 -23.94
N SER A 407 -16.87 5.18 -24.70
CA SER A 407 -15.91 6.14 -24.15
C SER A 407 -16.60 7.42 -23.69
N PHE A 408 -17.64 7.89 -24.39
CA PHE A 408 -18.47 9.02 -23.97
C PHE A 408 -19.25 8.72 -22.69
N MET A 409 -19.92 7.57 -22.62
CA MET A 409 -20.61 7.14 -21.40
C MET A 409 -19.65 6.95 -20.22
N LYS A 410 -18.37 6.67 -20.48
CA LYS A 410 -17.31 6.57 -19.46
C LYS A 410 -16.60 7.89 -19.20
N SER A 411 -16.60 8.83 -20.15
CA SER A 411 -15.93 10.11 -20.04
C SER A 411 -16.66 10.91 -18.99
N SER A 412 -16.18 10.77 -17.77
CA SER A 412 -16.78 11.35 -16.57
C SER A 412 -16.37 12.81 -16.44
N ILE A 413 -16.37 13.54 -17.56
CA ILE A 413 -16.12 14.98 -17.60
C ILE A 413 -17.45 15.62 -17.21
N PHE A 414 -17.62 15.89 -15.93
CA PHE A 414 -18.79 16.61 -15.42
C PHE A 414 -18.83 18.07 -15.89
N ASP A 415 -17.70 18.59 -16.40
CA ASP A 415 -17.64 19.83 -17.19
C ASP A 415 -18.19 19.58 -18.60
N ASN A 416 -19.51 19.48 -18.71
CA ASN A 416 -20.21 19.67 -19.99
C ASN A 416 -20.18 21.16 -20.39
N ARG A 417 -18.99 21.77 -20.45
CA ARG A 417 -18.81 22.90 -21.35
C ARG A 417 -18.68 22.28 -22.73
N MET A 418 -19.78 22.24 -23.48
CA MET A 418 -19.66 22.11 -24.93
C MET A 418 -18.66 23.17 -25.35
N LYS A 419 -17.51 22.77 -25.91
CA LYS A 419 -16.78 23.71 -26.75
C LYS A 419 -17.76 24.06 -27.85
N GLU A 420 -18.23 25.31 -27.87
CA GLU A 420 -18.83 25.83 -29.09
C GLU A 420 -17.80 25.57 -30.19
N ASN A 421 -18.27 24.91 -31.26
CA ASN A 421 -17.45 24.58 -32.40
C ASN A 421 -16.92 25.87 -33.01
N ASN A 422 -15.70 26.28 -32.65
CA ASN A 422 -14.90 27.05 -33.58
C ASN A 422 -14.43 26.07 -34.66
N THR A 423 -15.30 25.88 -35.65
CA THR A 423 -14.93 25.55 -37.01
C THR A 423 -13.95 26.60 -37.51
N GLU A 424 -12.66 26.37 -37.34
CA GLU A 424 -11.67 26.89 -38.28
C GLU A 424 -10.86 25.70 -38.80
N SER A 425 -10.89 25.62 -40.12
CA SER A 425 -10.35 24.59 -41.00
C SER A 425 -8.91 24.23 -40.68
N LEU A 426 -8.67 22.93 -40.59
CA LEU A 426 -7.36 22.33 -40.83
C LEU A 426 -7.01 22.54 -42.31
N ASP A 427 -6.40 23.67 -42.63
CA ASP A 427 -5.58 23.78 -43.84
C ASP A 427 -4.14 23.41 -43.45
N ASP A 428 -3.74 22.21 -43.88
CA ASP A 428 -2.35 21.82 -44.05
C ASP A 428 -1.67 22.87 -44.95
N ASN A 429 -0.52 23.38 -44.48
CA ASN A 429 0.62 23.99 -45.19
C ASN A 429 1.02 25.34 -44.57
N ASN A 430 2.10 25.36 -43.77
CA ASN A 430 3.32 26.13 -44.08
C ASN A 430 4.33 26.08 -42.92
N ASP A 431 5.59 26.11 -43.35
CA ASP A 431 6.81 26.12 -42.58
C ASP A 431 7.02 27.40 -41.74
N GLU A 432 7.85 27.21 -40.71
CA GLU A 432 8.74 28.14 -40.02
C GLU A 432 8.19 29.41 -39.31
N ASP A 433 8.56 29.46 -38.03
CA ASP A 433 8.68 30.61 -37.13
C ASP A 433 7.45 31.50 -36.91
N ASP A 434 6.75 31.26 -35.78
CA ASP A 434 6.56 32.32 -34.79
C ASP A 434 6.19 31.77 -33.39
N ASN A 435 6.82 32.37 -32.38
CA ASN A 435 6.58 32.13 -30.97
C ASN A 435 5.20 32.68 -30.56
N GLU A 436 4.18 31.83 -30.49
CA GLU A 436 2.99 32.12 -29.69
C GLU A 436 2.66 31.00 -28.69
N MET A 437 2.29 31.46 -27.50
CA MET A 437 2.11 30.72 -26.26
C MET A 437 1.31 29.41 -26.40
N LYS A 438 1.91 28.35 -25.85
CA LYS A 438 1.30 27.04 -25.56
C LYS A 438 -0.17 27.15 -25.14
N THR A 439 -1.01 26.57 -25.97
CA THR A 439 -2.41 26.21 -25.75
C THR A 439 -2.72 25.81 -24.30
N ASN A 440 -3.66 26.50 -23.67
CA ASN A 440 -4.23 26.15 -22.36
C ASN A 440 -4.81 24.72 -22.40
N VAL A 441 -4.10 23.75 -21.82
CA VAL A 441 -4.62 22.39 -21.59
C VAL A 441 -5.80 22.52 -20.62
N SER A 442 -7.00 22.12 -21.05
CA SER A 442 -8.17 22.08 -20.16
C SER A 442 -7.86 21.14 -18.98
N LEU A 443 -7.83 21.70 -17.76
CA LEU A 443 -7.35 21.03 -16.55
C LEU A 443 -8.33 19.96 -16.03
N SER A 444 -9.49 19.80 -16.66
CA SER A 444 -10.56 18.86 -16.31
C SER A 444 -10.48 17.50 -17.02
N TYR A 445 -9.36 17.17 -17.68
CA TYR A 445 -9.18 15.82 -18.25
C TYR A 445 -8.75 14.82 -17.19
N ALA A 446 -9.43 13.67 -17.12
CA ALA A 446 -9.07 12.57 -16.23
C ALA A 446 -7.62 12.11 -16.50
N PRO A 447 -6.82 11.81 -15.45
CA PRO A 447 -7.22 11.68 -14.05
C PRO A 447 -7.12 12.99 -13.25
N TYR A 448 -8.14 13.28 -12.43
CA TYR A 448 -8.18 14.45 -11.53
C TYR A 448 -8.98 14.16 -10.25
N LEU A 449 -8.76 14.99 -9.24
CA LEU A 449 -9.55 15.09 -8.02
C LEU A 449 -9.95 16.56 -7.82
N LYS A 450 -11.25 16.84 -7.77
CA LYS A 450 -11.78 18.18 -7.53
C LYS A 450 -12.21 18.33 -6.08
N LEU A 451 -11.75 19.38 -5.42
CA LEU A 451 -12.18 19.73 -4.07
C LEU A 451 -13.63 20.23 -4.11
N LEU A 452 -14.50 19.61 -3.32
CA LEU A 452 -15.88 20.05 -3.15
C LEU A 452 -16.05 20.93 -1.90
N GLY A 453 -15.26 20.69 -0.86
CA GLY A 453 -15.32 21.46 0.37
C GLY A 453 -14.64 20.76 1.55
N PHE A 454 -14.89 21.24 2.76
CA PHE A 454 -14.31 20.72 3.99
C PHE A 454 -15.40 20.36 5.00
N ARG A 455 -15.23 19.25 5.73
CA ARG A 455 -16.13 18.85 6.83
C ARG A 455 -15.33 18.59 8.09
N ASP A 456 -15.98 18.76 9.24
CA ASP A 456 -15.41 18.41 10.54
C ASP A 456 -15.12 16.90 10.62
N ILE A 457 -13.99 16.52 11.20
CA ILE A 457 -13.60 15.12 11.41
C ILE A 457 -14.65 14.33 12.20
N SER A 458 -15.41 14.99 13.06
CA SER A 458 -16.50 14.38 13.85
C SER A 458 -17.61 13.78 13.00
N ASN A 459 -17.76 14.25 11.74
CA ASN A 459 -18.74 13.72 10.79
C ASN A 459 -18.21 12.50 10.02
N PHE A 460 -16.93 12.17 10.14
CA PHE A 460 -16.37 11.00 9.49
C PHE A 460 -16.73 9.74 10.29
N GLN A 461 -17.33 8.77 9.60
CA GLN A 461 -17.82 7.53 10.18
C GLN A 461 -16.99 6.35 9.66
N PRO A 462 -16.08 5.76 10.47
CA PRO A 462 -15.14 4.75 10.01
C PRO A 462 -15.78 3.46 9.45
N TYR A 463 -16.99 3.11 9.91
CA TYR A 463 -17.69 1.90 9.50
C TYR A 463 -18.27 1.95 8.07
N TYR A 464 -18.27 3.11 7.42
CA TYR A 464 -18.63 3.23 6.01
C TYR A 464 -17.44 3.04 5.06
N ASN A 465 -16.29 2.58 5.57
CA ASN A 465 -15.13 2.34 4.73
C ASN A 465 -15.31 1.11 3.82
N LEU A 466 -15.20 1.29 2.50
CA LEU A 466 -15.38 0.22 1.51
C LEU A 466 -14.07 -0.43 1.05
N VAL A 467 -12.98 0.33 1.02
CA VAL A 467 -11.71 -0.04 0.36
C VAL A 467 -10.56 0.48 1.22
N PRO A 468 -9.41 -0.21 1.28
CA PRO A 468 -8.24 0.28 1.99
C PRO A 468 -7.90 1.74 1.63
N PRO A 469 -7.60 2.59 2.62
CA PRO A 469 -7.27 4.00 2.37
C PRO A 469 -5.96 4.13 1.59
N ILE A 470 -5.90 5.16 0.74
CA ILE A 470 -4.72 5.48 -0.06
C ILE A 470 -4.01 6.67 0.59
N PHE A 471 -2.69 6.58 0.78
CA PHE A 471 -1.88 7.70 1.25
C PHE A 471 -1.62 8.68 0.12
N VAL A 472 -2.00 9.94 0.29
CA VAL A 472 -1.82 11.00 -0.69
C VAL A 472 -0.78 11.98 -0.17
N THR A 473 0.19 12.32 -1.02
CA THR A 473 1.19 13.35 -0.79
C THR A 473 1.39 14.18 -2.06
N ALA A 474 2.01 15.35 -1.93
CA ALA A 474 2.29 16.20 -3.07
C ALA A 474 3.20 15.50 -4.08
N ASP A 475 2.92 15.67 -5.36
CA ASP A 475 3.88 15.33 -6.40
C ASP A 475 4.99 16.39 -6.42
N LEU A 476 6.17 15.97 -5.99
CA LEU A 476 7.34 16.84 -6.00
C LEU A 476 7.79 17.18 -7.42
N ASP A 477 7.48 16.36 -8.43
CA ASP A 477 7.85 16.63 -9.83
C ASP A 477 6.87 17.57 -10.54
N ASN A 478 5.85 18.10 -9.83
CA ASN A 478 4.80 18.96 -10.39
C ASN A 478 4.10 18.32 -11.63
N GLY A 479 4.00 16.99 -11.69
CA GLY A 479 3.41 16.28 -12.83
C GLY A 479 4.30 16.17 -14.08
N LEU A 480 5.49 16.78 -14.10
CA LEU A 480 6.37 16.84 -15.29
C LEU A 480 7.01 15.50 -15.67
N ARG A 481 7.14 14.58 -14.72
CA ARG A 481 7.71 13.23 -14.93
C ARG A 481 6.65 12.13 -15.01
N SER A 482 5.37 12.50 -15.05
CA SER A 482 4.29 11.53 -14.99
C SER A 482 3.78 11.16 -16.38
N TYR A 483 4.04 9.93 -16.81
CA TYR A 483 3.50 9.39 -18.07
C TYR A 483 1.95 9.40 -18.13
N SER A 484 1.28 9.39 -16.97
CA SER A 484 -0.18 9.38 -16.89
C SER A 484 -0.84 10.75 -17.08
N LEU A 485 -0.09 11.85 -17.00
CA LEU A 485 -0.61 13.21 -16.93
C LEU A 485 -0.14 14.03 -18.15
N GLY A 486 -1.05 14.77 -18.78
CA GLY A 486 -0.72 15.68 -19.90
C GLY A 486 -0.12 17.03 -19.47
N GLY A 487 0.11 17.22 -18.16
CA GLY A 487 0.57 18.47 -17.55
C GLY A 487 0.13 18.56 -16.08
N GLY A 488 0.90 19.29 -15.25
CA GLY A 488 0.64 19.43 -13.82
C GLY A 488 0.85 20.85 -13.28
N TYR A 489 0.52 21.05 -12.01
CA TYR A 489 0.63 22.33 -11.32
C TYR A 489 2.04 22.62 -10.80
N SER A 490 2.50 23.86 -10.95
CA SER A 490 3.74 24.34 -10.32
C SER A 490 3.56 24.52 -8.80
N ASN A 491 4.66 24.43 -8.04
CA ASN A 491 4.67 24.62 -6.58
C ASN A 491 3.73 23.69 -5.79
N SER A 492 3.50 22.47 -6.30
CA SER A 492 2.53 21.53 -5.73
C SER A 492 2.77 21.24 -4.23
N PHE A 493 4.03 21.09 -3.83
CA PHE A 493 4.40 20.84 -2.42
C PHE A 493 3.98 21.95 -1.46
N LYS A 494 4.17 23.23 -1.84
CA LYS A 494 3.84 24.37 -0.98
C LYS A 494 2.33 24.47 -0.77
N THR A 495 1.56 24.37 -1.86
CA THR A 495 0.10 24.41 -1.83
C THR A 495 -0.46 23.25 -1.00
N PHE A 496 0.03 22.03 -1.21
CA PHE A 496 -0.39 20.85 -0.47
C PHE A 496 -0.01 20.92 1.02
N SER A 497 1.18 21.42 1.34
CA SER A 497 1.63 21.60 2.73
C SER A 497 0.76 22.62 3.47
N ALA A 498 0.43 23.74 2.84
CA ALA A 498 -0.49 24.73 3.39
C ALA A 498 -1.89 24.12 3.63
N LEU A 499 -2.42 23.38 2.65
CA LEU A 499 -3.70 22.67 2.77
C LEU A 499 -3.70 21.70 3.96
N TYR A 500 -2.64 20.88 4.09
CA TYR A 500 -2.47 19.93 5.18
C TYR A 500 -2.43 20.61 6.56
N GLN A 501 -1.59 21.65 6.71
CA GLN A 501 -1.48 22.40 7.96
C GLN A 501 -2.79 23.06 8.39
N GLN A 502 -3.56 23.60 7.44
CA GLN A 502 -4.86 24.22 7.75
C GLN A 502 -5.92 23.17 8.13
N CYS A 503 -5.95 22.02 7.46
CA CYS A 503 -6.84 20.92 7.83
C CYS A 503 -6.55 20.40 9.24
N LEU A 504 -5.26 20.30 9.61
CA LEU A 504 -4.84 19.96 10.98
C LEU A 504 -5.31 20.99 12.00
N LYS A 505 -5.04 22.28 11.75
CA LYS A 505 -5.41 23.38 12.65
C LYS A 505 -6.91 23.44 12.90
N LEU A 506 -7.70 23.23 11.85
CA LEU A 506 -9.16 23.31 11.90
C LEU A 506 -9.84 21.98 12.25
N LYS A 507 -9.08 20.87 12.39
CA LYS A 507 -9.60 19.50 12.56
C LYS A 507 -10.66 19.12 11.51
N LYS A 508 -10.40 19.47 10.25
CA LYS A 508 -11.29 19.20 9.11
C LYS A 508 -10.65 18.22 8.14
N PHE A 509 -11.48 17.48 7.43
CA PHE A 509 -11.07 16.68 6.27
C PHE A 509 -11.61 17.32 4.98
N ALA A 510 -10.90 17.13 3.89
CA ALA A 510 -11.28 17.64 2.58
C ALA A 510 -12.15 16.62 1.84
N LEU A 511 -13.28 17.06 1.29
CA LEU A 511 -14.16 16.24 0.45
C LEU A 511 -13.74 16.44 -1.01
N VAL A 512 -13.31 15.38 -1.67
CA VAL A 512 -12.86 15.44 -3.06
C VAL A 512 -13.64 14.47 -3.94
N PHE A 513 -13.84 14.82 -5.20
CA PHE A 513 -14.58 14.03 -6.17
C PHE A 513 -13.80 13.94 -7.49
N GLY A 514 -13.77 12.75 -8.08
CA GLY A 514 -13.22 12.60 -9.43
C GLY A 514 -12.62 11.22 -9.68
N PRO A 515 -12.23 10.94 -10.93
CA PRO A 515 -11.57 9.71 -11.28
C PRO A 515 -10.05 9.87 -11.16
N TYR A 516 -9.43 9.19 -10.20
CA TYR A 516 -7.96 9.19 -10.05
C TYR A 516 -7.23 8.33 -11.11
N LYS A 517 -7.97 7.64 -12.00
CA LYS A 517 -7.48 6.88 -13.16
C LYS A 517 -8.29 7.25 -14.41
N ARG A 518 -7.66 7.27 -15.59
CA ARG A 518 -8.30 7.66 -16.88
C ARG A 518 -9.59 6.89 -17.21
N ASN A 519 -9.63 5.59 -16.91
CA ASN A 519 -10.76 4.70 -17.24
C ASN A 519 -11.58 4.28 -16.01
N ALA A 520 -11.47 5.00 -14.89
CA ALA A 520 -12.23 4.71 -13.68
C ALA A 520 -13.47 5.58 -13.58
N THR A 521 -14.52 5.04 -12.97
CA THR A 521 -15.69 5.84 -12.57
C THR A 521 -15.31 6.80 -11.44
N PRO A 522 -15.76 8.06 -11.47
CA PRO A 522 -15.50 9.00 -10.40
C PRO A 522 -16.18 8.53 -9.12
N CYS A 523 -15.52 8.75 -7.99
CA CYS A 523 -16.11 8.51 -6.68
C CYS A 523 -15.88 9.71 -5.77
N LEU A 524 -16.62 9.71 -4.68
CA LEU A 524 -16.42 10.65 -3.59
C LEU A 524 -15.35 10.11 -2.64
N TYR A 525 -14.43 10.95 -2.21
CA TYR A 525 -13.39 10.60 -1.25
C TYR A 525 -13.30 11.65 -0.13
N GLY A 526 -12.99 11.17 1.08
CA GLY A 526 -12.56 12.00 2.19
C GLY A 526 -11.05 11.95 2.32
N MET A 527 -10.38 13.10 2.22
CA MET A 527 -8.95 13.26 2.48
C MET A 527 -8.74 13.70 3.94
N ILE A 528 -8.33 12.76 4.78
CA ILE A 528 -8.15 12.95 6.23
C ILE A 528 -6.67 13.18 6.55
N PRO A 529 -6.29 14.25 7.27
CA PRO A 529 -4.90 14.45 7.68
C PRO A 529 -4.37 13.28 8.53
N SER A 530 -3.23 12.71 8.16
CA SER A 530 -2.69 11.50 8.80
C SER A 530 -2.41 11.67 10.30
N LEU A 531 -1.92 12.84 10.72
CA LEU A 531 -1.63 13.14 12.13
C LEU A 531 -2.88 13.21 13.02
N LEU A 532 -4.08 13.40 12.45
CA LEU A 532 -5.33 13.31 13.23
C LEU A 532 -5.72 11.86 13.53
N THR A 533 -5.32 10.92 12.68
CA THR A 533 -5.62 9.49 12.82
C THR A 533 -4.55 8.77 13.62
N PHE A 534 -3.28 9.11 13.38
CA PHE A 534 -2.14 8.50 14.04
C PHE A 534 -1.38 9.58 14.81
N PRO A 535 -1.51 9.65 16.14
CA PRO A 535 -0.69 10.56 16.94
C PRO A 535 0.80 10.23 16.75
N SER A 536 1.65 11.23 16.98
CA SER A 536 3.07 11.30 16.61
C SER A 536 3.94 10.09 16.98
N ASP A 537 3.49 9.26 17.92
CA ASP A 537 4.23 8.12 18.45
C ASP A 537 4.40 6.97 17.42
N LEU A 538 3.50 6.87 16.44
CA LEU A 538 3.47 5.76 15.46
C LEU A 538 4.36 5.97 14.20
N ARG A 539 5.14 7.06 14.13
CA ARG A 539 6.01 7.42 12.96
C ARG A 539 5.31 7.28 11.59
N PHE A 540 4.02 7.61 11.52
CA PHE A 540 3.26 7.56 10.27
C PHE A 540 3.63 8.77 9.37
N PRO A 541 3.72 8.62 8.03
CA PRO A 541 4.10 9.72 7.15
C PRO A 541 3.08 10.88 7.14
N GLU A 542 3.58 12.10 6.95
CA GLU A 542 2.76 13.31 6.88
C GLU A 542 2.09 13.45 5.50
N GLY A 543 0.76 13.51 5.49
CA GLY A 543 -0.04 13.61 4.27
C GLY A 543 -1.52 13.36 4.54
N PHE A 544 -2.29 13.05 3.50
CA PHE A 544 -3.71 12.73 3.65
C PHE A 544 -3.97 11.24 3.44
N LEU A 545 -4.84 10.66 4.26
CA LEU A 545 -5.47 9.36 4.01
C LEU A 545 -6.73 9.61 3.19
N MET A 546 -6.74 9.15 1.95
CA MET A 546 -7.88 9.22 1.06
C MET A 546 -8.74 7.97 1.23
N VAL A 547 -9.92 8.16 1.84
CA VAL A 547 -10.93 7.11 2.07
C VAL A 547 -12.05 7.25 1.04
N ARG A 548 -12.41 6.16 0.36
CA ARG A 548 -13.57 6.15 -0.54
C ARG A 548 -14.84 6.20 0.29
N LEU A 549 -15.71 7.17 0.00
CA LEU A 549 -17.03 7.27 0.60
C LEU A 549 -18.04 6.46 -0.24
N PRO A 550 -18.98 5.75 0.41
CA PRO A 550 -19.98 4.96 -0.30
C PRO A 550 -20.99 5.84 -1.00
N TRP A 551 -21.47 5.38 -2.16
CA TRP A 551 -22.72 5.87 -2.71
C TRP A 551 -23.91 5.33 -1.91
N LEU A 552 -25.09 5.91 -2.09
CA LEU A 552 -26.30 5.40 -1.42
C LEU A 552 -26.56 3.92 -1.77
N GLU A 553 -26.25 3.52 -3.00
CA GLU A 553 -26.38 2.13 -3.48
C GLU A 553 -25.35 1.16 -2.87
N ASP A 554 -24.20 1.68 -2.41
CA ASP A 554 -23.18 0.87 -1.73
C ASP A 554 -23.62 0.53 -0.28
N VAL A 555 -24.52 1.32 0.31
CA VAL A 555 -25.03 1.12 1.67
C VAL A 555 -26.17 0.10 1.65
N ARG A 556 -25.96 -1.03 2.33
CA ARG A 556 -26.98 -2.08 2.46
C ARG A 556 -27.91 -1.77 3.63
N SER A 557 -29.22 -1.84 3.39
CA SER A 557 -30.22 -1.77 4.46
C SER A 557 -30.13 -3.00 5.35
N LEU A 558 -30.46 -2.83 6.63
CA LEU A 558 -30.66 -3.97 7.52
C LEU A 558 -31.89 -4.78 7.07
N PRO A 559 -31.96 -6.08 7.38
CA PRO A 559 -33.17 -6.87 7.14
C PRO A 559 -34.39 -6.27 7.87
N ASN A 560 -35.59 -6.35 7.27
CA ASN A 560 -36.81 -5.74 7.82
C ASN A 560 -37.12 -6.19 9.26
N ASP A 561 -36.85 -7.47 9.59
CA ASP A 561 -37.05 -8.01 10.93
C ASP A 561 -36.32 -7.21 12.02
N TYR A 562 -35.16 -6.61 11.69
CA TYR A 562 -34.40 -5.75 12.61
C TYR A 562 -34.93 -4.32 12.68
N ILE A 563 -35.60 -3.83 11.63
CA ILE A 563 -36.11 -2.46 11.53
C ILE A 563 -37.49 -2.36 12.20
N ASP A 564 -38.37 -3.33 11.93
CA ASP A 564 -39.73 -3.37 12.45
C ASP A 564 -39.76 -3.66 13.96
N GLN A 565 -38.75 -4.39 14.45
CA GLN A 565 -38.52 -4.64 15.89
C GLN A 565 -37.70 -3.53 16.57
N GLY A 566 -37.53 -2.37 15.93
CA GLY A 566 -36.62 -1.28 16.30
C GLY A 566 -36.77 -0.66 17.70
N THR A 567 -37.65 -1.19 18.54
CA THR A 567 -37.81 -0.84 19.96
C THR A 567 -37.56 -1.99 20.94
N ALA A 568 -37.52 -3.25 20.48
CA ALA A 568 -37.40 -4.43 21.35
C ALA A 568 -35.95 -4.72 21.80
N TYR A 569 -34.94 -4.31 21.02
CA TYR A 569 -33.52 -4.52 21.35
C TYR A 569 -32.87 -3.37 22.12
N SER A 570 -33.57 -2.24 22.30
CA SER A 570 -33.05 -1.04 22.96
C SER A 570 -33.17 -1.04 24.49
N SER A 571 -33.86 -2.03 25.09
CA SER A 571 -33.87 -2.24 26.53
C SER A 571 -32.93 -3.40 26.90
N SER A 572 -31.65 -3.30 26.56
CA SER A 572 -30.65 -4.14 27.21
C SER A 572 -30.66 -3.79 28.70
N ASP A 573 -30.81 -4.78 29.57
CA ASP A 573 -30.72 -4.57 31.01
C ASP A 573 -29.41 -3.82 31.35
N ASN A 574 -29.54 -2.63 31.94
CA ASN A 574 -28.40 -1.79 32.31
C ASN A 574 -27.47 -2.52 33.28
N GLU A 575 -28.01 -3.45 34.09
CA GLU A 575 -27.21 -4.29 34.99
C GLU A 575 -26.34 -5.27 34.19
N LEU A 576 -26.93 -5.94 33.18
CA LEU A 576 -26.19 -6.86 32.30
C LEU A 576 -25.10 -6.12 31.50
N VAL A 577 -25.41 -4.94 30.96
CA VAL A 577 -24.42 -4.07 30.29
C VAL A 577 -23.31 -3.66 31.25
N GLY A 578 -23.65 -3.37 32.51
CA GLY A 578 -22.68 -3.10 33.58
C GLY A 578 -21.73 -4.27 33.81
N LYS A 579 -22.27 -5.48 33.98
CA LYS A 579 -21.48 -6.71 34.16
C LYS A 579 -20.60 -7.01 32.95
N PHE A 580 -21.09 -6.82 31.72
CA PHE A 580 -20.25 -6.98 30.51
C PHE A 580 -19.14 -5.93 30.42
N LYS A 581 -19.38 -4.67 30.81
CA LYS A 581 -18.32 -3.65 30.86
C LYS A 581 -17.25 -3.99 31.90
N GLU A 582 -17.66 -4.50 33.06
CA GLU A 582 -16.74 -5.01 34.08
C GLU A 582 -15.91 -6.16 33.53
N LEU A 583 -16.55 -7.15 32.89
CA LEU A 583 -15.86 -8.27 32.24
C LEU A 583 -14.82 -7.81 31.21
N ILE A 584 -15.18 -6.87 30.33
CA ILE A 584 -14.29 -6.36 29.28
C ILE A 584 -13.07 -5.65 29.87
N ASN A 585 -13.20 -4.97 31.02
CA ASN A 585 -12.09 -4.29 31.66
C ASN A 585 -11.00 -5.26 32.18
N HIS A 586 -11.34 -6.53 32.44
CA HIS A 586 -10.36 -7.56 32.80
C HIS A 586 -9.53 -8.02 31.59
N PHE A 587 -10.00 -7.82 30.37
CA PHE A 587 -9.31 -8.17 29.14
C PHE A 587 -8.80 -6.90 28.45
N SER A 588 -7.64 -6.40 28.87
CA SER A 588 -6.97 -5.33 28.14
C SER A 588 -6.39 -5.89 26.83
N MET A 589 -6.93 -5.45 25.70
CA MET A 589 -6.21 -5.56 24.43
C MET A 589 -5.36 -4.31 24.24
N ASP A 590 -4.05 -4.51 24.16
CA ASP A 590 -3.13 -3.47 23.71
C ASP A 590 -3.48 -3.03 22.28
N ALA A 591 -2.93 -1.88 21.86
CA ALA A 591 -3.08 -1.42 20.48
C ALA A 591 -2.58 -2.51 19.50
N ILE A 592 -3.48 -3.01 18.65
CA ILE A 592 -3.18 -4.06 17.69
C ILE A 592 -2.22 -3.52 16.63
N GLU A 593 -0.96 -3.94 16.68
CA GLU A 593 0.01 -3.65 15.62
C GLU A 593 -0.04 -4.75 14.55
N PRO A 594 -0.33 -4.41 13.27
CA PRO A 594 -0.46 -5.43 12.21
C PRO A 594 0.78 -6.32 12.00
N LYS A 595 1.97 -5.86 12.42
CA LYS A 595 3.22 -6.61 12.31
C LYS A 595 3.25 -7.85 13.20
N GLU A 596 2.49 -7.83 14.30
CA GLU A 596 2.44 -8.92 15.27
C GLU A 596 1.52 -10.07 14.86
N PHE A 597 0.72 -9.86 13.82
CA PHE A 597 -0.29 -10.81 13.34
C PHE A 597 -0.03 -11.16 11.87
N PRO A 598 1.03 -11.96 11.59
CA PRO A 598 1.34 -12.36 10.22
C PRO A 598 0.26 -13.32 9.69
N ASN A 599 0.06 -13.33 8.37
CA ASN A 599 -0.98 -14.18 7.76
C ASN A 599 -0.58 -15.67 7.85
N PRO A 600 -1.33 -16.51 8.61
CA PRO A 600 -0.96 -17.89 8.84
C PRO A 600 -0.97 -18.72 7.55
N ALA A 601 -1.91 -18.46 6.64
CA ALA A 601 -2.02 -19.19 5.38
C ALA A 601 -0.84 -18.88 4.44
N LEU A 602 -0.39 -17.62 4.39
CA LEU A 602 0.78 -17.24 3.60
C LEU A 602 2.06 -17.82 4.21
N ASN A 603 2.26 -17.65 5.51
CA ASN A 603 3.45 -18.15 6.18
C ASN A 603 3.57 -19.67 6.04
N TYR A 604 2.49 -20.40 6.28
CA TYR A 604 2.46 -21.86 6.11
C TYR A 604 2.80 -22.28 4.67
N PHE A 605 2.24 -21.62 3.66
CA PHE A 605 2.53 -21.92 2.26
C PHE A 605 4.01 -21.71 1.92
N TYR A 606 4.58 -20.56 2.29
CA TYR A 606 5.99 -20.25 1.99
C TYR A 606 6.98 -21.05 2.83
N LEU A 607 6.59 -21.41 4.06
CA LEU A 607 7.35 -22.33 4.90
C LEU A 607 7.46 -23.70 4.23
N ILE A 608 6.35 -24.30 3.81
CA ILE A 608 6.37 -25.58 3.08
C ILE A 608 7.20 -25.49 1.81
N MET A 609 7.04 -24.40 1.03
CA MET A 609 7.83 -24.19 -0.17
C MET A 609 9.33 -24.11 0.15
N LYS A 610 9.72 -23.38 1.20
CA LYS A 610 11.11 -23.28 1.66
C LYS A 610 11.66 -24.67 2.01
N TYR A 611 10.94 -25.44 2.82
CA TYR A 611 11.40 -26.75 3.29
C TYR A 611 11.51 -27.75 2.13
N ASN A 612 10.52 -27.76 1.24
CA ASN A 612 10.54 -28.62 0.06
C ASN A 612 11.71 -28.27 -0.88
N LEU A 613 11.96 -26.98 -1.11
CA LEU A 613 13.03 -26.51 -2.00
C LEU A 613 14.42 -26.68 -1.40
N LEU A 614 14.56 -26.54 -0.08
CA LEU A 614 15.83 -26.71 0.64
C LEU A 614 16.12 -28.18 1.01
N GLN A 615 15.14 -29.06 0.86
CA GLN A 615 15.16 -30.47 1.31
C GLN A 615 15.36 -30.59 2.82
N MET A 616 14.65 -29.74 3.57
CA MET A 616 14.62 -29.78 5.03
C MET A 616 13.44 -30.62 5.51
N ASP A 617 13.64 -31.37 6.59
CA ASP A 617 12.56 -32.12 7.24
C ASP A 617 11.65 -31.16 8.02
N ILE A 618 10.34 -31.35 7.91
CA ILE A 618 9.34 -30.56 8.64
C ILE A 618 9.24 -31.11 10.06
N THR A 619 9.44 -30.26 11.07
CA THR A 619 9.22 -30.65 12.48
C THR A 619 7.80 -30.30 12.92
N GLU A 620 7.27 -30.96 13.96
CA GLU A 620 5.94 -30.64 14.50
C GLU A 620 5.83 -29.19 15.01
N CYS A 621 6.94 -28.63 15.51
CA CYS A 621 7.02 -27.22 15.94
C CYS A 621 6.83 -26.23 14.78
N ASP A 622 7.22 -26.60 13.56
CA ASP A 622 7.06 -25.76 12.36
C ASP A 622 5.61 -25.69 11.89
N LEU A 623 4.78 -26.68 12.26
CA LEU A 623 3.37 -26.77 11.92
C LEU A 623 2.47 -25.97 12.87
N THR A 624 2.94 -25.75 14.10
CA THR A 624 2.30 -24.81 15.03
C THR A 624 2.69 -23.40 14.63
N VAL A 625 1.97 -22.83 13.67
CA VAL A 625 2.09 -21.40 13.35
C VAL A 625 1.99 -20.62 14.66
N GLU A 626 3.03 -19.85 14.98
CA GLU A 626 3.09 -18.90 16.10
C GLU A 626 1.99 -17.84 15.90
N ASP A 627 0.76 -18.22 16.24
CA ASP A 627 -0.38 -17.33 16.18
C ASP A 627 -0.49 -16.62 17.52
N LYS A 628 0.00 -15.38 17.57
CA LYS A 628 -0.10 -14.51 18.75
C LYS A 628 -1.55 -14.42 19.25
N LEU A 629 -2.56 -14.53 18.38
CA LEU A 629 -3.96 -14.58 18.80
C LEU A 629 -4.23 -15.82 19.64
N LYS A 630 -3.71 -16.98 19.23
CA LYS A 630 -3.87 -18.23 20.00
C LYS A 630 -3.19 -18.12 21.36
N GLU A 631 -2.04 -17.48 21.44
CA GLU A 631 -1.34 -17.20 22.71
C GLU A 631 -2.18 -16.28 23.61
N ILE A 632 -2.69 -15.15 23.07
CA ILE A 632 -3.58 -14.23 23.79
C ILE A 632 -4.83 -14.96 24.28
N LEU A 633 -5.44 -15.81 23.44
CA LEU A 633 -6.61 -16.59 23.81
C LEU A 633 -6.30 -17.61 24.92
N LEU A 634 -5.12 -18.24 24.89
CA LEU A 634 -4.68 -19.17 25.93
C LEU A 634 -4.42 -18.44 27.25
N ASN A 635 -3.76 -17.28 27.20
CA ASN A 635 -3.51 -16.44 28.36
C ASN A 635 -4.83 -15.95 28.97
N ASN A 636 -5.76 -15.46 28.14
CA ASN A 636 -7.10 -15.06 28.58
C ASN A 636 -7.87 -16.23 29.20
N ARG A 637 -7.74 -17.44 28.65
CA ARG A 637 -8.33 -18.64 29.23
C ARG A 637 -7.72 -18.96 30.60
N GLN A 638 -6.41 -18.85 30.75
CA GLN A 638 -5.73 -19.06 32.03
C GLN A 638 -6.16 -18.01 33.06
N LEU A 639 -6.28 -16.75 32.67
CA LEU A 639 -6.80 -15.68 33.52
C LEU A 639 -8.21 -15.99 34.01
N ILE A 640 -9.11 -16.41 33.11
CA ILE A 640 -10.47 -16.83 33.46
C ILE A 640 -10.44 -18.03 34.42
N MET A 641 -9.56 -19.01 34.23
CA MET A 641 -9.51 -20.20 35.09
C MET A 641 -8.89 -19.94 36.46
N ASN A 642 -8.04 -18.93 36.60
CA ASN A 642 -7.32 -18.61 37.83
C ASN A 642 -8.05 -17.57 38.70
N ASP A 643 -8.95 -16.78 38.12
CA ASP A 643 -9.67 -15.72 38.83
C ASP A 643 -11.14 -16.11 39.07
N ASP A 644 -11.41 -16.52 40.31
CA ASP A 644 -12.77 -16.91 40.74
C ASP A 644 -13.77 -15.76 40.57
N THR A 645 -13.33 -14.51 40.63
CA THR A 645 -14.22 -13.33 40.47
C THR A 645 -14.75 -13.23 39.04
N ILE A 646 -13.91 -13.48 38.05
CA ILE A 646 -14.28 -13.50 36.62
C ILE A 646 -15.21 -14.68 36.34
N LEU A 647 -14.95 -15.84 36.95
CA LEU A 647 -15.81 -17.02 36.79
C LEU A 647 -17.21 -16.79 37.35
N ASP A 648 -17.30 -16.17 38.52
CA ASP A 648 -18.59 -15.85 39.14
C ASP A 648 -19.34 -14.79 38.32
N LEU A 649 -18.64 -13.77 37.83
CA LEU A 649 -19.22 -12.77 36.94
C LEU A 649 -19.73 -13.37 35.61
N ILE A 650 -18.99 -14.33 35.02
CA ILE A 650 -19.44 -15.07 33.83
C ILE A 650 -20.67 -15.94 34.14
N LYS A 651 -20.70 -16.60 35.31
CA LYS A 651 -21.87 -17.40 35.75
C LYS A 651 -23.09 -16.51 35.93
N ASP A 652 -22.92 -15.34 36.53
CA ASP A 652 -23.99 -14.36 36.75
C ASP A 652 -24.53 -13.81 35.44
N ILE A 653 -23.66 -13.42 34.51
CA ILE A 653 -24.04 -13.01 33.15
C ILE A 653 -24.83 -14.14 32.46
N LYS A 654 -24.34 -15.38 32.54
CA LYS A 654 -25.01 -16.54 31.94
C LYS A 654 -26.38 -16.79 32.56
N LEU A 655 -26.52 -16.64 33.87
CA LEU A 655 -27.78 -16.85 34.58
C LEU A 655 -28.81 -15.78 34.19
N HIS A 656 -28.41 -14.51 34.15
CA HIS A 656 -29.26 -13.41 33.68
C HIS A 656 -29.69 -13.60 32.22
N LEU A 657 -28.77 -13.96 31.32
CA LEU A 657 -29.09 -14.24 29.92
C LEU A 657 -30.09 -15.39 29.76
N VAL A 658 -29.96 -16.45 30.57
CA VAL A 658 -30.90 -17.59 30.54
C VAL A 658 -32.27 -17.20 31.09
N GLN A 659 -32.34 -16.33 32.10
CA GLN A 659 -33.61 -15.78 32.59
C GLN A 659 -34.29 -14.94 31.51
N GLU A 660 -33.59 -13.99 30.90
CA GLU A 660 -34.13 -13.17 29.80
C GLU A 660 -34.59 -14.02 28.61
N LEU A 661 -33.82 -15.06 28.24
CA LEU A 661 -34.20 -15.97 27.15
C LEU A 661 -35.44 -16.81 27.46
N ASN A 662 -35.69 -17.14 28.74
CA ASN A 662 -36.88 -17.87 29.15
C ASN A 662 -38.12 -16.97 29.24
N ASP A 663 -37.93 -15.68 29.54
CA ASP A 663 -39.00 -14.69 29.62
C ASP A 663 -39.41 -14.13 28.24
N MET A 664 -38.56 -14.28 27.22
CA MET A 664 -38.87 -13.94 25.83
C MET A 664 -39.68 -15.06 25.16
N PRO A 665 -40.94 -14.83 24.71
CA PRO A 665 -41.69 -15.83 23.96
C PRO A 665 -40.91 -16.18 22.69
N SER A 666 -40.72 -17.47 22.44
CA SER A 666 -39.89 -18.06 21.38
C SER A 666 -39.90 -17.26 20.06
N LEU A 667 -38.91 -16.38 19.88
CA LEU A 667 -38.67 -15.57 18.69
C LEU A 667 -37.74 -16.28 17.69
N VAL A 668 -37.67 -17.62 17.73
CA VAL A 668 -36.97 -18.39 16.70
C VAL A 668 -37.95 -18.63 15.55
N PRO A 669 -37.71 -18.12 14.33
CA PRO A 669 -38.54 -18.42 13.18
C PRO A 669 -38.57 -19.93 12.96
N SER A 670 -39.76 -20.51 12.88
CA SER A 670 -39.98 -21.95 12.64
C SER A 670 -39.40 -22.45 11.30
N ASN A 671 -38.92 -21.54 10.46
CA ASN A 671 -38.47 -21.77 9.09
C ASN A 671 -37.08 -22.43 8.97
N VAL A 672 -36.33 -22.60 10.06
CA VAL A 672 -35.04 -23.31 10.00
C VAL A 672 -35.19 -24.84 9.99
N LYS A 673 -36.40 -25.40 10.18
CA LYS A 673 -36.60 -26.87 10.23
C LYS A 673 -37.19 -27.54 8.99
N LYS A 674 -37.44 -26.84 7.87
CA LYS A 674 -37.91 -27.49 6.63
C LYS A 674 -37.33 -26.85 5.37
N SER A 675 -36.21 -27.36 4.89
CA SER A 675 -35.72 -27.11 3.52
C SER A 675 -35.51 -28.43 2.76
N LYS A 676 -36.64 -29.06 2.40
CA LYS A 676 -36.75 -29.83 1.14
C LYS A 676 -38.11 -29.52 0.54
N LEU A 677 -38.12 -28.63 -0.46
CA LEU A 677 -38.90 -28.69 -1.72
C LEU A 677 -39.28 -27.28 -2.22
N GLN A 678 -38.77 -27.00 -3.42
CA GLN A 678 -39.37 -26.27 -4.54
C GLN A 678 -39.91 -24.86 -4.31
N VAL A 679 -39.16 -23.93 -4.92
CA VAL A 679 -39.52 -22.55 -5.23
C VAL A 679 -40.78 -22.50 -6.08
N GLN A 680 -41.84 -21.90 -5.55
CA GLN A 680 -42.85 -21.20 -6.34
C GLN A 680 -43.04 -19.79 -5.77
N LYS A 681 -42.90 -18.80 -6.64
CA LYS A 681 -43.09 -17.38 -6.34
C LYS A 681 -44.56 -17.11 -6.04
N THR A 682 -44.87 -16.75 -4.80
CA THR A 682 -46.03 -15.92 -4.46
C THR A 682 -45.65 -15.02 -3.29
N PHE A 683 -45.88 -13.71 -3.44
CA PHE A 683 -45.77 -12.72 -2.38
C PHE A 683 -46.65 -13.13 -1.18
N SER A 684 -46.06 -13.25 0.01
CA SER A 684 -46.75 -13.58 1.26
C SER A 684 -46.99 -12.32 2.10
N THR A 685 -48.25 -11.91 2.22
CA THR A 685 -48.74 -11.10 3.33
C THR A 685 -48.99 -12.04 4.50
N GLU A 686 -48.05 -12.17 5.43
CA GLU A 686 -48.24 -12.97 6.64
C GLU A 686 -48.01 -12.10 7.89
N ASN A 687 -49.02 -12.14 8.77
CA ASN A 687 -49.13 -11.53 10.11
C ASN A 687 -49.69 -10.11 10.24
N LEU A 688 -50.86 -9.84 9.65
CA LEU A 688 -51.73 -8.72 10.07
C LEU A 688 -53.07 -9.28 10.55
N SER A 689 -53.64 -8.70 11.61
CA SER A 689 -54.96 -9.10 12.11
C SER A 689 -56.04 -8.85 11.04
N PRO A 690 -57.15 -9.62 11.00
CA PRO A 690 -58.21 -9.45 10.00
C PRO A 690 -58.75 -8.02 9.90
N ASP A 691 -58.72 -7.28 11.02
CA ASP A 691 -59.18 -5.89 11.12
C ASP A 691 -58.21 -4.90 10.43
N GLU A 692 -56.90 -5.08 10.57
CA GLU A 692 -55.87 -4.23 9.95
C GLU A 692 -55.82 -4.42 8.43
N ILE A 693 -56.07 -5.65 7.96
CA ILE A 693 -56.17 -5.96 6.53
C ILE A 693 -57.38 -5.22 5.92
N ILE A 694 -58.52 -5.18 6.62
CA ILE A 694 -59.72 -4.49 6.12
C ILE A 694 -59.54 -2.98 6.13
N GLN A 695 -58.88 -2.41 7.15
CA GLN A 695 -58.57 -0.98 7.20
C GLN A 695 -57.56 -0.55 6.12
N SER A 696 -56.54 -1.38 5.82
CA SER A 696 -55.59 -1.10 4.73
C SER A 696 -56.22 -1.26 3.35
N CYS A 697 -57.08 -2.26 3.14
CA CYS A 697 -57.88 -2.41 1.91
C CYS A 697 -58.76 -1.17 1.65
N PHE A 698 -59.36 -0.60 2.70
CA PHE A 698 -60.15 0.63 2.61
C PHE A 698 -59.28 1.85 2.25
N LYS A 699 -58.13 2.05 2.92
CA LYS A 699 -57.20 3.17 2.64
C LYS A 699 -56.65 3.16 1.21
N HIS A 700 -56.40 1.98 0.65
CA HIS A 700 -55.83 1.83 -0.70
C HIS A 700 -56.88 1.55 -1.79
N GLN A 701 -58.17 1.51 -1.44
CA GLN A 701 -59.29 1.18 -2.34
C GLN A 701 -59.12 -0.15 -3.12
N ASP A 702 -58.36 -1.11 -2.58
CA ASP A 702 -58.16 -2.42 -3.21
C ASP A 702 -58.74 -3.55 -2.36
N TRP A 703 -59.90 -4.06 -2.80
CA TRP A 703 -60.65 -5.12 -2.11
C TRP A 703 -60.42 -6.52 -2.71
N LYS A 704 -59.42 -6.68 -3.60
CA LYS A 704 -59.14 -7.96 -4.23
C LYS A 704 -58.67 -9.02 -3.23
N GLN A 705 -57.96 -8.61 -2.18
CA GLN A 705 -57.40 -9.51 -1.17
C GLN A 705 -58.39 -9.90 -0.06
N SER A 706 -59.55 -9.21 0.06
CA SER A 706 -60.53 -9.52 1.10
C SER A 706 -61.36 -10.77 0.75
N THR A 707 -61.50 -11.72 1.68
CA THR A 707 -62.43 -12.84 1.51
C THR A 707 -63.78 -12.54 2.19
N VAL A 708 -64.87 -13.15 1.70
CA VAL A 708 -66.22 -12.95 2.30
C VAL A 708 -66.28 -13.39 3.77
N ALA A 709 -65.44 -14.35 4.17
CA ALA A 709 -65.33 -14.79 5.55
C ALA A 709 -64.73 -13.70 6.46
N MET A 710 -63.67 -13.01 6.00
CA MET A 710 -63.04 -11.90 6.71
C MET A 710 -63.98 -10.69 6.84
N LEU A 711 -64.72 -10.36 5.77
CA LEU A 711 -65.69 -9.27 5.81
C LEU A 711 -66.85 -9.58 6.76
N LYS A 712 -67.30 -10.85 6.84
CA LYS A 712 -68.32 -11.28 7.80
C LYS A 712 -67.82 -11.25 9.24
N SER A 713 -66.58 -11.67 9.51
CA SER A 713 -66.02 -11.61 10.85
C SER A 713 -65.89 -10.16 11.34
N PHE A 714 -65.47 -9.25 10.46
CA PHE A 714 -65.37 -7.82 10.78
C PHE A 714 -66.75 -7.17 10.99
N ALA A 715 -67.71 -7.42 10.10
CA ALA A 715 -69.07 -6.93 10.25
C ALA A 715 -69.72 -7.42 11.55
N LYS A 716 -69.44 -8.67 11.96
CA LYS A 716 -69.92 -9.23 13.23
C LYS A 716 -69.22 -8.61 14.44
N LEU A 717 -67.92 -8.32 14.34
CA LEU A 717 -67.12 -7.73 15.42
C LEU A 717 -67.49 -6.25 15.66
N LYS A 718 -67.84 -5.53 14.60
CA LYS A 718 -68.26 -4.11 14.64
C LYS A 718 -69.78 -3.90 14.64
N SER A 719 -70.55 -4.98 14.73
CA SER A 719 -72.03 -4.95 14.75
C SER A 719 -72.65 -4.19 13.55
N ILE A 720 -72.08 -4.35 12.35
CA ILE A 720 -72.56 -3.72 11.11
C ILE A 720 -73.67 -4.58 10.51
N VAL A 721 -74.83 -3.97 10.23
CA VAL A 721 -75.94 -4.62 9.54
C VAL A 721 -75.67 -4.59 8.04
N VAL A 722 -75.71 -5.74 7.37
CA VAL A 722 -75.43 -5.86 5.93
C VAL A 722 -76.66 -6.43 5.22
N ASP A 723 -77.25 -5.62 4.34
CA ASP A 723 -78.40 -6.00 3.50
C ASP A 723 -77.93 -6.71 2.22
N GLY A 724 -77.41 -7.92 2.36
CA GLY A 724 -77.02 -8.74 1.22
C GLY A 724 -76.07 -9.89 1.53
N LYS A 725 -76.03 -10.90 0.65
CA LYS A 725 -75.11 -12.06 0.76
C LYS A 725 -73.88 -11.96 -0.17
N THR A 726 -73.84 -10.96 -1.05
CA THR A 726 -72.77 -10.77 -2.04
C THR A 726 -71.55 -10.10 -1.40
N LYS A 727 -70.34 -10.42 -1.90
CA LYS A 727 -69.09 -9.78 -1.43
C LYS A 727 -69.17 -8.25 -1.53
N GLN A 728 -69.79 -7.74 -2.59
CA GLN A 728 -69.96 -6.30 -2.81
C GLN A 728 -70.82 -5.64 -1.73
N ALA A 729 -71.94 -6.26 -1.31
CA ALA A 729 -72.79 -5.71 -0.25
C ALA A 729 -72.05 -5.58 1.10
N PHE A 730 -71.15 -6.52 1.40
CA PHE A 730 -70.28 -6.42 2.58
C PHE A 730 -69.24 -5.30 2.44
N ILE A 731 -68.65 -5.12 1.26
CA ILE A 731 -67.70 -4.02 0.99
C ILE A 731 -68.40 -2.67 1.17
N ASP A 732 -69.57 -2.49 0.56
CA ASP A 732 -70.31 -1.22 0.58
C ASP A 732 -70.81 -0.88 2.00
N ALA A 733 -71.24 -1.87 2.79
CA ALA A 733 -71.66 -1.65 4.17
C ALA A 733 -70.47 -1.31 5.10
N ILE A 734 -69.31 -1.94 4.88
CA ILE A 734 -68.09 -1.68 5.65
C ILE A 734 -67.47 -0.34 5.24
N SER A 735 -67.48 0.03 3.95
CA SER A 735 -67.00 1.34 3.50
C SER A 735 -67.86 2.46 4.07
N ASN A 736 -69.19 2.33 4.04
CA ASN A 736 -70.09 3.32 4.64
C ASN A 736 -69.86 3.48 6.16
N TYR A 737 -69.58 2.37 6.87
CA TYR A 737 -69.25 2.43 8.30
C TYR A 737 -67.91 3.13 8.57
N LEU A 738 -66.89 2.86 7.76
CA LEU A 738 -65.57 3.47 7.90
C LEU A 738 -65.53 4.94 7.46
N GLU A 739 -66.35 5.33 6.48
CA GLU A 739 -66.54 6.73 6.04
C GLU A 739 -67.33 7.55 7.07
N GLY A 740 -68.31 6.95 7.75
CA GLY A 740 -69.10 7.62 8.79
C GLY A 740 -68.41 7.71 10.17
N GLY A 741 -67.21 7.13 10.32
CA GLY A 741 -66.44 7.08 11.56
C GLY A 741 -65.19 7.97 11.59
N ILE A 742 -65.07 8.92 10.66
CA ILE A 742 -64.01 9.94 10.60
C ILE A 742 -64.54 11.28 11.09
#